data_AF-A0A1Y1X0X5-F1
#
_entry.id   AF-A0A1Y1X0X5-F1
#
_cell.length_a   1.000
_cell.length_b   1.000
_cell.length_c   1.000
_cell.angle_alpha   90.00
_cell.angle_beta   90.00
_cell.angle_gamma   90.00
#
_symmetry.space_group_name_H-M   'P 1'
#
loop_
_entity.id
_entity.type
_entity.pdbx_description
1 polymer ?
#
loop_
_entity_poly.entity_id
_entity_poly.type
_entity_poly.pdbx_seq_one_letter_code
_entity_poly.pdbx_strand_id
1 'polypeptide(L)'
;MLSQISKIALPKAASSISLNSLQQLERISLKSLKNYRACNIAKTSRRFLVTENSDPLNNEEEDKIPEEGTITVNEKTVGNAVKHEFKTETKRLLDIVAKSLYSDKEVFIRELISNASDALEKVRYLQLTDEKALDESVANNPAEIHISINKKERTIIFQDFGIGMNEDEVNNNLGTIANSGTLAFLKKLDQSSSSAKENMIGQFGVGFYSCLMVAEKVEVFTRSAHKGSKGYCWTSDGTGSYDVAEADGVTVGTKIVIHLREDCKDFADISTVQRIIKRYSNFVQYPIVLNNKRLNTIQALWTMNKNEITEDQHIEFYRFIANAHDKPQFTLLYKTDAPIQISSLLYVPQYHSETMGLGRMQPGVSLYSRKVLIQAKCKQLLPEWLRFVRGVIDSEDIPLNVSREMLQDNALIARLKNVMTTRIIKWLLEESKRDPEKYKLFASNFGNFLKEGICADYGFKTDIAALLRFPSTKTGKDEVTSFDEYVEKMPKDQECIFYTCTPNRSIVEDSPYYEPFKQNDVEVILCHEAIDEFVMNNLHLYKGKRILNIESQAAAEEIAKKNKVENAASKLDEKEEKEMIEWVKESLGKALVSQVTVNNRIASTPALLRDHDASISRRLMMMMPGSKLSGMPIPPQRLEINTSHRVIVGLNRLRKTKPEIAKEVMRQVYDNALISAGLLQDPRTIIRRLNKLMENVVEANDTEVKTETKTETETKN
;
A
#
# COMPACT_ATOMS: atom_id res chain seq x y z
N MET A 1 -26.95 -8.79 -32.21
CA MET A 1 -27.84 -9.60 -31.33
C MET A 1 -27.68 -9.11 -29.89
N LEU A 2 -28.24 -7.93 -29.62
CA LEU A 2 -28.58 -7.37 -28.29
C LEU A 2 -29.40 -6.09 -28.55
N SER A 3 -30.51 -6.29 -29.28
CA SER A 3 -31.52 -5.29 -29.59
C SER A 3 -32.88 -5.97 -29.49
N GLN A 4 -33.24 -6.46 -28.31
CA GLN A 4 -34.60 -6.85 -27.95
C GLN A 4 -34.58 -7.28 -26.48
N ILE A 5 -35.14 -6.44 -25.61
CA ILE A 5 -36.14 -6.76 -24.58
C ILE A 5 -36.44 -5.42 -23.91
N SER A 6 -37.50 -4.79 -24.40
CA SER A 6 -38.24 -3.76 -23.71
C SER A 6 -39.46 -4.42 -23.06
N LYS A 7 -39.89 -3.83 -21.93
CA LYS A 7 -41.15 -4.01 -21.17
C LYS A 7 -41.05 -4.86 -19.90
N ILE A 8 -41.20 -4.17 -18.76
CA ILE A 8 -42.31 -4.24 -17.75
C ILE A 8 -41.78 -3.49 -16.50
N ALA A 9 -42.04 -2.20 -16.34
CA ALA A 9 -43.16 -1.56 -15.62
C ALA A 9 -42.95 -1.41 -14.09
N LEU A 10 -42.79 -0.16 -13.61
CA LEU A 10 -43.09 0.35 -12.27
C LEU A 10 -43.44 1.86 -12.40
N PRO A 11 -44.23 2.46 -11.48
CA PRO A 11 -45.33 3.38 -11.83
C PRO A 11 -45.03 4.89 -11.71
N LYS A 12 -45.91 5.66 -12.36
CA LYS A 12 -46.00 7.12 -12.38
C LYS A 12 -46.32 7.72 -11.00
N ALA A 13 -45.48 8.67 -10.57
CA ALA A 13 -45.91 9.85 -9.81
C ALA A 13 -44.83 10.95 -9.97
N ALA A 14 -44.87 11.66 -11.09
CA ALA A 14 -44.11 12.90 -11.26
C ALA A 14 -44.93 13.84 -12.13
N SER A 15 -45.61 14.79 -11.50
CA SER A 15 -46.21 15.95 -12.15
C SER A 15 -45.73 17.21 -11.42
N SER A 16 -45.33 18.19 -12.23
CA SER A 16 -45.06 19.60 -11.94
C SER A 16 -43.91 19.94 -10.97
N ILE A 17 -42.72 20.17 -11.53
CA ILE A 17 -41.75 21.13 -10.98
C ILE A 17 -41.62 22.25 -12.01
N SER A 18 -41.90 23.50 -11.62
CA SER A 18 -41.83 24.65 -12.52
C SER A 18 -40.38 25.08 -12.74
N LEU A 19 -40.09 25.73 -13.87
CA LEU A 19 -38.74 26.24 -14.20
C LEU A 19 -38.14 27.15 -13.10
N ASN A 20 -38.99 27.80 -12.29
CA ASN A 20 -38.55 28.64 -11.16
C ASN A 20 -37.90 27.84 -10.03
N SER A 21 -38.26 26.56 -9.85
CA SER A 21 -37.68 25.69 -8.81
C SER A 21 -36.24 25.28 -9.13
N LEU A 22 -35.92 25.09 -10.41
CA LEU A 22 -34.58 24.70 -10.88
C LEU A 22 -33.58 25.86 -10.78
N GLN A 23 -34.01 27.10 -11.08
CA GLN A 23 -33.17 28.30 -10.89
C GLN A 23 -32.91 28.62 -9.41
N GLN A 24 -33.79 28.19 -8.50
CA GLN A 24 -33.60 28.34 -7.06
C GLN A 24 -32.55 27.37 -6.51
N LEU A 25 -32.46 26.15 -7.06
CA LEU A 25 -31.48 25.13 -6.66
C LEU A 25 -30.05 25.43 -7.12
N GLU A 26 -29.86 26.00 -8.31
CA GLU A 26 -28.52 26.45 -8.77
C GLU A 26 -27.95 27.59 -7.92
N ARG A 27 -28.81 28.51 -7.44
CA ARG A 27 -28.40 29.62 -6.55
C ARG A 27 -27.99 29.14 -5.15
N ILE A 28 -28.56 28.04 -4.66
CA ILE A 28 -28.23 27.46 -3.34
C ILE A 28 -26.88 26.72 -3.40
N SER A 29 -26.59 26.01 -4.50
CA SER A 29 -25.32 25.29 -4.71
C SER A 29 -24.10 26.24 -4.79
N LEU A 30 -24.23 27.37 -5.50
CA LEU A 30 -23.15 28.35 -5.65
C LEU A 30 -22.84 29.13 -4.35
N LYS A 31 -23.82 29.35 -3.47
CA LYS A 31 -23.60 29.96 -2.14
C LYS A 31 -22.87 29.02 -1.19
N SER A 32 -23.15 27.71 -1.23
CA SER A 32 -22.49 26.72 -0.38
C SER A 32 -21.01 26.52 -0.72
N LEU A 33 -20.61 26.69 -1.98
CA LEU A 33 -19.22 26.53 -2.44
C LEU A 33 -18.30 27.72 -2.10
N LYS A 34 -18.86 28.92 -1.89
CA LYS A 34 -18.06 30.09 -1.44
C LYS A 34 -17.73 30.04 0.05
N ASN A 35 -18.67 29.61 0.89
CA ASN A 35 -18.47 29.55 2.34
C ASN A 35 -17.48 28.45 2.79
N TYR A 36 -17.28 27.42 1.98
CA TYR A 36 -16.34 26.33 2.29
C TYR A 36 -14.86 26.72 2.09
N ARG A 37 -14.56 27.77 1.31
CA ARG A 37 -13.17 28.24 1.08
C ARG A 37 -12.62 29.15 2.18
N ALA A 38 -13.47 29.76 3.01
CA ALA A 38 -13.03 30.71 4.04
C ALA A 38 -12.61 30.04 5.37
N CYS A 39 -13.00 28.79 5.63
CA CYS A 39 -12.82 28.16 6.95
C CYS A 39 -11.49 27.40 7.14
N ASN A 40 -10.61 27.34 6.11
CA ASN A 40 -9.40 26.49 6.16
C ASN A 40 -8.05 27.23 6.16
N ILE A 41 -8.01 28.52 6.49
CA ILE A 41 -6.75 29.26 6.67
C ILE A 41 -6.79 30.05 7.98
N ALA A 42 -6.76 29.37 9.13
CA ALA A 42 -6.46 30.02 10.41
C ALA A 42 -6.06 29.02 11.51
N LYS A 43 -5.05 28.16 11.27
CA LYS A 43 -4.30 27.49 12.36
C LYS A 43 -2.84 27.26 11.97
N THR A 44 -2.01 28.27 12.17
CA THR A 44 -0.56 28.06 12.34
C THR A 44 0.04 29.12 13.28
N SER A 45 0.49 28.64 14.44
CA SER A 45 1.61 29.12 15.28
C SER A 45 1.85 30.61 15.52
N ARG A 46 1.89 31.03 16.80
CA ARG A 46 3.09 31.64 17.41
C ARG A 46 2.99 31.77 18.93
N ARG A 47 3.99 31.17 19.60
CA ARG A 47 4.43 31.43 20.98
C ARG A 47 5.57 32.44 20.89
N PHE A 48 5.66 33.36 21.85
CA PHE A 48 6.78 34.28 22.22
C PHE A 48 6.57 35.80 22.07
N LEU A 49 6.89 36.45 23.20
CA LEU A 49 7.34 37.83 23.46
C LEU A 49 6.30 38.95 23.48
N VAL A 50 5.98 39.36 24.71
CA VAL A 50 5.45 40.67 25.06
C VAL A 50 6.62 41.66 25.06
N THR A 51 6.61 42.64 24.15
CA THR A 51 7.29 43.93 24.31
C THR A 51 6.51 45.01 23.57
N GLU A 52 6.49 46.19 24.18
CA GLU A 52 5.69 47.38 23.91
C GLU A 52 5.99 48.09 22.56
N ASN A 53 5.02 48.95 22.19
CA ASN A 53 5.07 50.07 21.23
C ASN A 53 4.90 49.78 19.72
N SER A 54 3.71 50.11 19.19
CA SER A 54 3.50 51.12 18.13
C SER A 54 2.04 51.21 17.69
N ASP A 55 1.53 52.44 17.55
CA ASP A 55 0.17 52.84 17.15
C ASP A 55 -0.32 52.32 15.77
N PRO A 56 -1.64 52.33 15.50
CA PRO A 56 -2.28 51.53 14.46
C PRO A 56 -2.42 52.26 13.12
N LEU A 57 -2.20 51.53 12.02
CA LEU A 57 -2.70 51.89 10.69
C LEU A 57 -4.00 51.11 10.45
N ASN A 58 -5.12 51.81 10.64
CA ASN A 58 -6.45 51.41 10.18
C ASN A 58 -6.42 51.22 8.66
N ASN A 59 -6.79 50.02 8.20
CA ASN A 59 -7.62 49.77 7.01
C ASN A 59 -7.80 48.27 6.84
N GLU A 60 -8.79 47.70 7.52
CA GLU A 60 -9.44 46.47 7.08
C GLU A 60 -10.93 46.76 7.01
N GLU A 61 -11.48 46.73 5.79
CA GLU A 61 -12.91 46.64 5.56
C GLU A 61 -13.39 45.31 6.17
N GLU A 62 -13.99 45.39 7.36
CA GLU A 62 -14.72 44.27 7.93
C GLU A 62 -15.85 43.88 6.97
N ASP A 63 -15.77 42.66 6.42
CA ASP A 63 -16.87 41.96 5.77
C ASP A 63 -18.05 41.87 6.77
N LYS A 64 -18.92 42.89 6.78
CA LYS A 64 -20.14 42.91 7.60
C LYS A 64 -21.09 41.82 7.10
N ILE A 65 -21.14 40.72 7.85
CA ILE A 65 -22.19 39.71 7.72
C ILE A 65 -23.54 40.44 7.95
N PRO A 66 -24.52 40.32 7.04
CA PRO A 66 -25.81 40.99 7.19
C PRO A 66 -26.47 40.57 8.51
N GLU A 67 -26.79 41.54 9.38
CA GLU A 67 -27.36 41.26 10.71
C GLU A 67 -28.76 40.63 10.64
N GLU A 68 -29.48 40.77 9.52
CA GLU A 68 -30.78 40.15 9.29
C GLU A 68 -30.66 38.64 9.05
N GLY A 69 -31.05 37.87 10.06
CA GLY A 69 -30.99 36.40 10.07
C GLY A 69 -29.94 35.83 11.01
N THR A 70 -29.22 36.68 11.75
CA THR A 70 -28.27 36.23 12.77
C THR A 70 -29.04 35.70 13.98
N ILE A 71 -28.91 34.39 14.25
CA ILE A 71 -29.51 33.77 15.43
C ILE A 71 -28.79 34.33 16.66
N THR A 72 -29.47 35.18 17.42
CA THR A 72 -29.00 35.74 18.69
C THR A 72 -29.61 34.98 19.85
N VAL A 73 -28.81 34.65 20.87
CA VAL A 73 -29.30 33.95 22.08
C VAL A 73 -30.09 34.95 22.92
N ASN A 74 -31.41 34.96 22.73
CA ASN A 74 -32.34 35.85 23.43
C ASN A 74 -33.05 35.13 24.60
N GLU A 75 -32.84 33.83 24.72
CA GLU A 75 -33.43 32.97 25.74
C GLU A 75 -32.76 33.20 27.09
N LYS A 76 -33.57 33.44 28.13
CA LYS A 76 -33.13 33.51 29.53
C LYS A 76 -33.84 32.43 30.32
N THR A 77 -33.09 31.68 31.13
CA THR A 77 -33.66 30.66 32.02
C THR A 77 -34.56 31.32 33.06
N VAL A 78 -35.83 30.93 33.11
CA VAL A 78 -36.81 31.42 34.10
C VAL A 78 -37.11 30.29 35.09
N GLY A 79 -37.03 30.60 36.38
CA GLY A 79 -37.26 29.64 37.46
C GLY A 79 -36.01 28.89 37.92
N ASN A 80 -36.19 27.98 38.87
CA ASN A 80 -35.10 27.17 39.44
C ASN A 80 -34.82 25.96 38.55
N ALA A 81 -33.54 25.69 38.27
CA ALA A 81 -33.14 24.50 37.53
C ALA A 81 -33.40 23.23 38.35
N VAL A 82 -34.10 22.25 37.76
CA VAL A 82 -34.32 20.94 38.37
C VAL A 82 -33.38 19.93 37.75
N LYS A 83 -32.61 19.25 38.61
CA LYS A 83 -31.71 18.17 38.18
C LYS A 83 -32.50 16.87 38.05
N HIS A 84 -32.45 16.28 36.87
CA HIS A 84 -32.96 14.95 36.60
C HIS A 84 -31.82 14.01 36.23
N GLU A 85 -31.90 12.75 36.65
CA GLU A 85 -30.98 11.70 36.19
C GLU A 85 -31.43 11.15 34.85
N PHE A 86 -30.47 10.74 34.02
CA PHE A 86 -30.76 10.08 32.74
C PHE A 86 -31.48 8.76 32.99
N LYS A 87 -32.58 8.54 32.28
CA LYS A 87 -33.33 7.28 32.28
C LYS A 87 -33.01 6.49 31.00
N THR A 88 -33.09 5.17 31.08
CA THR A 88 -32.83 4.28 29.95
C THR A 88 -33.95 3.25 29.80
N GLU A 89 -34.40 3.02 28.57
CA GLU A 89 -35.36 1.96 28.25
C GLU A 89 -34.62 0.63 28.04
N THR A 90 -34.51 -0.17 29.11
CA THR A 90 -33.68 -1.39 29.15
C THR A 90 -34.03 -2.40 28.05
N LYS A 91 -35.33 -2.59 27.77
CA LYS A 91 -35.79 -3.51 26.71
C LYS A 91 -35.29 -3.09 25.32
N ARG A 92 -35.37 -1.80 25.02
CA ARG A 92 -34.90 -1.25 23.74
C ARG A 92 -33.38 -1.28 23.64
N LEU A 93 -32.67 -1.10 24.75
CA LEU A 93 -31.21 -1.21 24.77
C LEU A 93 -30.74 -2.65 24.55
N LEU A 94 -31.40 -3.65 25.17
CA LEU A 94 -31.14 -5.07 24.87
C LEU A 94 -31.39 -5.39 23.40
N ASP A 95 -32.48 -4.87 22.82
CA ASP A 95 -32.78 -5.07 21.40
C ASP A 95 -31.69 -4.48 20.49
N ILE A 96 -31.16 -3.30 20.82
CA ILE A 96 -30.03 -2.69 20.09
C ILE A 96 -28.76 -3.53 20.23
N VAL A 97 -28.46 -4.02 21.43
CA VAL A 97 -27.28 -4.88 21.67
C VAL A 97 -27.41 -6.21 20.92
N ALA A 98 -28.62 -6.78 20.85
CA ALA A 98 -28.88 -8.07 20.21
C ALA A 98 -29.12 -7.99 18.68
N LYS A 99 -29.41 -6.82 18.11
CA LYS A 99 -29.69 -6.72 16.66
C LYS A 99 -28.78 -5.78 15.90
N SER A 100 -28.21 -4.79 16.56
CA SER A 100 -27.58 -3.65 15.88
C SER A 100 -26.13 -3.43 16.28
N LEU A 101 -25.65 -4.05 17.36
CA LEU A 101 -24.29 -3.84 17.84
C LEU A 101 -23.25 -4.61 17.01
N TYR A 102 -23.56 -5.85 16.63
CA TYR A 102 -22.65 -6.71 15.86
C TYR A 102 -23.15 -6.87 14.44
N SER A 103 -22.23 -6.83 13.47
CA SER A 103 -22.57 -7.04 12.07
C SER A 103 -22.73 -8.52 11.71
N ASP A 104 -21.98 -9.38 12.39
CA ASP A 104 -21.98 -10.83 12.19
C ASP A 104 -22.47 -11.57 13.45
N LYS A 105 -23.36 -12.55 13.26
CA LYS A 105 -23.83 -13.42 14.34
C LYS A 105 -22.72 -14.33 14.84
N GLU A 106 -21.70 -14.69 14.05
CA GLU A 106 -20.59 -15.59 14.48
C GLU A 106 -19.82 -15.05 15.71
N VAL A 107 -19.92 -13.74 15.99
CA VAL A 107 -19.21 -13.03 17.07
C VAL A 107 -19.56 -13.53 18.47
N PHE A 108 -20.76 -14.08 18.72
CA PHE A 108 -21.08 -14.53 20.09
C PHE A 108 -20.10 -15.60 20.58
N ILE A 109 -19.59 -16.46 19.69
CA ILE A 109 -18.58 -17.47 20.01
C ILE A 109 -17.28 -16.80 20.46
N ARG A 110 -16.85 -15.73 19.78
CA ARG A 110 -15.68 -14.94 20.15
C ARG A 110 -15.84 -14.31 21.53
N GLU A 111 -16.98 -13.68 21.80
CA GLU A 111 -17.25 -13.00 23.07
C GLU A 111 -17.28 -13.98 24.25
N LEU A 112 -17.96 -15.12 24.10
CA LEU A 112 -18.05 -16.12 25.18
C LEU A 112 -16.71 -16.80 25.46
N ILE A 113 -15.92 -17.11 24.42
CA ILE A 113 -14.55 -17.63 24.61
C ILE A 113 -13.66 -16.58 25.30
N SER A 114 -13.81 -15.30 24.94
CA SER A 114 -13.05 -14.22 25.59
C SER A 114 -13.41 -14.10 27.08
N ASN A 115 -14.69 -14.18 27.43
CA ASN A 115 -15.14 -14.17 28.82
C ASN A 115 -14.62 -15.37 29.61
N ALA A 116 -14.64 -16.56 29.02
CA ALA A 116 -14.08 -17.77 29.62
C ALA A 116 -12.56 -17.63 29.87
N SER A 117 -11.82 -17.07 28.90
CA SER A 117 -10.39 -16.78 29.04
C SER A 117 -10.12 -15.78 30.18
N ASP A 118 -10.91 -14.72 30.29
CA ASP A 118 -10.80 -13.76 31.39
C ASP A 118 -11.08 -14.40 32.75
N ALA A 119 -12.08 -15.28 32.83
CA ALA A 119 -12.43 -16.00 34.05
C ALA A 119 -11.31 -16.94 34.50
N LEU A 120 -10.67 -17.64 33.55
CA LEU A 120 -9.51 -18.49 33.80
C LEU A 120 -8.29 -17.67 34.23
N GLU A 121 -8.04 -16.49 33.63
CA GLU A 121 -6.93 -15.63 34.04
C GLU A 121 -7.13 -15.04 35.45
N LYS A 122 -8.37 -14.69 35.82
CA LYS A 122 -8.70 -14.24 37.19
C LYS A 122 -8.41 -15.32 38.22
N VAL A 123 -8.87 -16.56 38.00
CA VAL A 123 -8.63 -17.64 38.96
C VAL A 123 -7.14 -17.99 39.02
N ARG A 124 -6.44 -17.99 37.88
CA ARG A 124 -4.98 -18.20 37.84
C ARG A 124 -4.23 -17.14 38.66
N TYR A 125 -4.62 -15.88 38.55
CA TYR A 125 -4.05 -14.81 39.37
C TYR A 125 -4.29 -15.06 40.86
N LEU A 126 -5.53 -15.38 41.26
CA LEU A 126 -5.84 -15.64 42.67
C LEU A 126 -5.15 -16.90 43.21
N GLN A 127 -4.93 -17.93 42.39
CA GLN A 127 -4.12 -19.09 42.80
C GLN A 127 -2.68 -18.68 43.15
N LEU A 128 -2.14 -17.66 42.49
CA LEU A 128 -0.80 -17.15 42.76
C LEU A 128 -0.75 -16.19 43.96
N THR A 129 -1.83 -15.44 44.23
CA THR A 129 -1.82 -14.37 45.23
C THR A 129 -2.57 -14.68 46.51
N ASP A 130 -3.61 -15.50 46.46
CA ASP A 130 -4.52 -15.80 47.58
C ASP A 130 -5.17 -17.19 47.45
N GLU A 131 -4.34 -18.23 47.35
CA GLU A 131 -4.79 -19.62 47.19
C GLU A 131 -5.71 -20.09 48.34
N LYS A 132 -5.50 -19.59 49.56
CA LYS A 132 -6.25 -20.04 50.75
C LYS A 132 -7.73 -19.64 50.72
N ALA A 133 -8.07 -18.60 49.97
CA ALA A 133 -9.44 -18.14 49.76
C ALA A 133 -10.21 -18.96 48.73
N LEU A 134 -9.54 -19.84 47.98
CA LEU A 134 -10.13 -20.64 46.90
C LEU A 134 -10.57 -22.02 47.36
N ASP A 135 -11.63 -22.52 46.75
CA ASP A 135 -12.13 -23.88 46.94
C ASP A 135 -11.09 -24.91 46.48
N GLU A 136 -10.97 -26.03 47.21
CA GLU A 136 -9.97 -27.07 46.95
C GLU A 136 -10.15 -27.71 45.56
N SER A 137 -11.37 -27.70 45.01
CA SER A 137 -11.64 -28.21 43.66
C SER A 137 -10.93 -27.39 42.57
N VAL A 138 -10.60 -26.12 42.82
CA VAL A 138 -9.94 -25.24 41.84
C VAL A 138 -8.56 -25.77 41.44
N ALA A 139 -7.81 -26.36 42.37
CA ALA A 139 -6.49 -26.92 42.09
C ALA A 139 -6.53 -28.13 41.12
N ASN A 140 -7.66 -28.84 41.09
CA ASN A 140 -7.86 -30.03 40.25
C ASN A 140 -8.61 -29.74 38.95
N ASN A 141 -9.11 -28.51 38.77
CA ASN A 141 -9.84 -28.13 37.57
C ASN A 141 -8.89 -27.89 36.39
N PRO A 142 -9.26 -28.33 35.18
CA PRO A 142 -8.46 -28.06 33.99
C PRO A 142 -8.55 -26.58 33.60
N ALA A 143 -7.41 -25.97 33.28
CA ALA A 143 -7.35 -24.62 32.73
C ALA A 143 -7.69 -24.63 31.22
N GLU A 144 -8.92 -25.02 30.89
CA GLU A 144 -9.41 -25.22 29.52
C GLU A 144 -10.81 -24.62 29.32
N ILE A 145 -11.16 -24.36 28.07
CA ILE A 145 -12.49 -23.87 27.66
C ILE A 145 -13.18 -24.99 26.87
N HIS A 146 -14.29 -25.48 27.38
CA HIS A 146 -15.04 -26.59 26.80
C HIS A 146 -16.25 -26.08 26.02
N ILE A 147 -16.43 -26.55 24.80
CA ILE A 147 -17.54 -26.21 23.92
C ILE A 147 -18.21 -27.51 23.50
N SER A 148 -19.50 -27.66 23.81
CA SER A 148 -20.29 -28.82 23.45
C SER A 148 -21.46 -28.43 22.56
N ILE A 149 -21.67 -29.18 21.48
CA ILE A 149 -22.70 -28.94 20.49
C ILE A 149 -23.62 -30.15 20.41
N ASN A 150 -24.93 -29.88 20.51
CA ASN A 150 -25.97 -30.88 20.28
C ASN A 150 -26.92 -30.41 19.17
N LYS A 151 -26.76 -31.02 17.99
CA LYS A 151 -27.57 -30.71 16.80
C LYS A 151 -29.05 -31.09 16.94
N LYS A 152 -29.38 -32.10 17.76
CA LYS A 152 -30.77 -32.55 17.95
C LYS A 152 -31.53 -31.57 18.83
N GLU A 153 -30.92 -31.16 19.93
CA GLU A 153 -31.51 -30.22 20.89
C GLU A 153 -31.37 -28.75 20.44
N ARG A 154 -30.66 -28.50 19.34
CA ARG A 154 -30.29 -27.15 18.86
C ARG A 154 -29.58 -26.34 19.96
N THR A 155 -28.68 -26.99 20.70
CA THR A 155 -27.94 -26.34 21.78
C THR A 155 -26.44 -26.24 21.51
N ILE A 156 -25.87 -25.12 21.93
CA ILE A 156 -24.43 -24.94 22.07
C ILE A 156 -24.14 -24.55 23.51
N ILE A 157 -23.14 -25.19 24.11
CA ILE A 157 -22.78 -25.06 25.52
C ILE A 157 -21.33 -24.61 25.60
N PHE A 158 -21.08 -23.56 26.38
CA PHE A 158 -19.75 -23.11 26.74
C PHE A 158 -19.53 -23.38 28.21
N GLN A 159 -18.40 -23.97 28.58
CA GLN A 159 -18.03 -24.23 29.97
C GLN A 159 -16.58 -23.85 30.21
N ASP A 160 -16.37 -22.99 31.20
CA ASP A 160 -15.06 -22.67 31.74
C ASP A 160 -14.96 -23.14 33.19
N PHE A 161 -13.72 -23.29 33.66
CA PHE A 161 -13.40 -23.63 35.04
C PHE A 161 -12.72 -22.45 35.75
N GLY A 162 -13.14 -21.24 35.40
CA GLY A 162 -12.59 -19.98 35.90
C GLY A 162 -13.14 -19.59 37.27
N ILE A 163 -13.08 -18.28 37.56
CA ILE A 163 -13.46 -17.71 38.86
C ILE A 163 -14.94 -17.91 39.25
N GLY A 164 -15.82 -18.13 38.27
CA GLY A 164 -17.27 -18.21 38.49
C GLY A 164 -17.87 -16.91 39.06
N MET A 165 -19.14 -16.97 39.47
CA MET A 165 -19.85 -15.84 40.07
C MET A 165 -20.67 -16.28 41.29
N ASN A 166 -20.81 -15.39 42.27
CA ASN A 166 -21.81 -15.51 43.33
C ASN A 166 -23.13 -14.83 42.94
N GLU A 167 -24.16 -14.88 43.79
CA GLU A 167 -25.49 -14.30 43.52
C GLU A 167 -25.44 -12.80 43.18
N ASP A 168 -24.71 -12.03 43.99
CA ASP A 168 -24.56 -10.59 43.77
C ASP A 168 -23.86 -10.30 42.44
N GLU A 169 -22.84 -11.07 42.10
CA GLU A 169 -22.12 -10.95 40.83
C GLU A 169 -22.97 -11.37 39.63
N VAL A 170 -23.83 -12.38 39.77
CA VAL A 170 -24.81 -12.75 38.74
C VAL A 170 -25.76 -11.58 38.48
N ASN A 171 -26.36 -11.02 39.53
CA ASN A 171 -27.30 -9.90 39.42
C ASN A 171 -26.62 -8.63 38.89
N ASN A 172 -25.41 -8.34 39.34
CA ASN A 172 -24.69 -7.12 38.97
C ASN A 172 -24.01 -7.23 37.60
N ASN A 173 -23.39 -8.36 37.25
CA ASN A 173 -22.61 -8.49 36.01
C ASN A 173 -23.45 -8.99 34.83
N LEU A 174 -24.38 -9.93 35.04
CA LEU A 174 -25.26 -10.45 33.99
C LEU A 174 -26.59 -9.70 33.93
N GLY A 175 -27.08 -9.21 35.07
CA GLY A 175 -28.33 -8.46 35.16
C GLY A 175 -28.23 -6.97 34.83
N THR A 176 -27.02 -6.38 34.79
CA THR A 176 -26.82 -4.96 34.48
C THR A 176 -26.02 -4.78 33.20
N ILE A 177 -26.63 -4.11 32.22
CA ILE A 177 -25.98 -3.84 30.93
C ILE A 177 -24.88 -2.81 31.10
N ALA A 178 -23.75 -3.02 30.42
CA ALA A 178 -22.55 -2.18 30.49
C ALA A 178 -21.84 -2.21 31.86
N ASN A 179 -22.08 -3.25 32.65
CA ASN A 179 -21.29 -3.55 33.84
C ASN A 179 -20.30 -4.69 33.56
N SER A 180 -19.02 -4.51 33.90
CA SER A 180 -17.98 -5.51 33.65
C SER A 180 -17.19 -5.82 34.92
N GLY A 181 -17.37 -7.04 35.43
CA GLY A 181 -16.55 -7.57 36.52
C GLY A 181 -15.06 -7.64 36.17
N THR A 182 -14.71 -7.77 34.88
CA THR A 182 -13.29 -7.71 34.43
C THR A 182 -12.73 -6.30 34.57
N LEU A 183 -13.48 -5.26 34.19
CA LEU A 183 -13.05 -3.88 34.42
C LEU A 183 -12.90 -3.57 35.91
N ALA A 184 -13.83 -4.04 36.75
CA ALA A 184 -13.74 -3.88 38.21
C ALA A 184 -12.50 -4.58 38.79
N PHE A 185 -12.18 -5.78 38.31
CA PHE A 185 -10.97 -6.51 38.69
C PHE A 185 -9.69 -5.77 38.24
N LEU A 186 -9.64 -5.27 37.01
CA LEU A 186 -8.51 -4.48 36.49
C LEU A 186 -8.25 -3.21 37.33
N LYS A 187 -9.31 -2.50 37.74
CA LYS A 187 -9.18 -1.33 38.64
C LYS A 187 -8.60 -1.69 40.00
N LYS A 188 -8.90 -2.89 40.52
CA LYS A 188 -8.27 -3.39 41.77
C LYS A 188 -6.80 -3.74 41.54
N LEU A 189 -6.45 -4.24 40.35
CA LEU A 189 -5.07 -4.58 39.98
C LEU A 189 -4.17 -3.36 39.72
N ASP A 190 -4.71 -2.20 39.32
CA ASP A 190 -3.94 -0.97 39.04
C ASP A 190 -3.07 -0.47 40.22
N GLN A 191 -3.26 -1.03 41.41
CA GLN A 191 -2.43 -0.79 42.60
C GLN A 191 -1.19 -1.72 42.68
N SER A 192 -1.00 -2.64 41.72
CA SER A 192 0.08 -3.64 41.65
C SER A 192 0.56 -3.85 40.21
N SER A 193 1.88 -3.82 39.96
CA SER A 193 2.46 -4.02 38.62
C SER A 193 2.41 -5.50 38.18
N SER A 194 1.24 -5.98 37.77
CA SER A 194 0.97 -7.41 37.51
C SER A 194 0.73 -7.73 36.03
N SER A 195 1.41 -8.77 35.52
CA SER A 195 1.27 -9.27 34.13
C SER A 195 -0.13 -9.80 33.77
N ALA A 196 -1.00 -10.03 34.77
CA ALA A 196 -2.39 -10.44 34.57
C ALA A 196 -3.21 -9.38 33.81
N LYS A 197 -2.83 -8.10 33.91
CA LYS A 197 -3.51 -6.97 33.25
C LYS A 197 -3.44 -7.04 31.71
N GLU A 198 -2.33 -7.53 31.17
CA GLU A 198 -2.05 -7.62 29.73
C GLU A 198 -2.91 -8.69 29.04
N ASN A 199 -3.28 -9.75 29.78
CA ASN A 199 -4.00 -10.89 29.22
C ASN A 199 -5.54 -10.76 29.26
N MET A 200 -6.10 -9.75 29.94
CA MET A 200 -7.57 -9.61 30.05
C MET A 200 -8.18 -8.93 28.83
N ILE A 201 -9.30 -9.42 28.32
CA ILE A 201 -9.88 -8.99 27.05
C ILE A 201 -11.11 -8.09 27.29
N GLY A 202 -12.02 -8.45 28.17
CA GLY A 202 -13.33 -7.82 28.35
C GLY A 202 -13.30 -6.51 29.16
N GLN A 203 -13.84 -5.42 28.62
CA GLN A 203 -13.89 -4.11 29.32
C GLN A 203 -15.27 -3.43 29.26
N PHE A 204 -16.11 -3.75 28.28
CA PHE A 204 -17.35 -3.00 28.01
C PHE A 204 -18.59 -3.51 28.76
N GLY A 205 -18.62 -4.78 29.20
CA GLY A 205 -19.78 -5.33 29.92
C GLY A 205 -21.02 -5.56 29.06
N VAL A 206 -20.85 -5.74 27.74
CA VAL A 206 -21.96 -6.02 26.80
C VAL A 206 -21.76 -7.28 25.97
N GLY A 207 -20.57 -7.88 26.00
CA GLY A 207 -20.21 -9.05 25.18
C GLY A 207 -21.08 -10.28 25.45
N PHE A 208 -21.52 -10.50 26.69
CA PHE A 208 -22.40 -11.62 27.06
C PHE A 208 -23.71 -11.62 26.26
N TYR A 209 -24.36 -10.47 26.11
CA TYR A 209 -25.65 -10.36 25.42
C TYR A 209 -25.59 -10.64 23.91
N SER A 210 -24.38 -10.77 23.34
CA SER A 210 -24.22 -11.24 21.96
C SER A 210 -24.81 -12.64 21.71
N CYS A 211 -24.94 -13.48 22.76
CA CYS A 211 -25.59 -14.78 22.63
C CYS A 211 -27.11 -14.67 22.37
N LEU A 212 -27.77 -13.59 22.83
CA LEU A 212 -29.19 -13.36 22.60
C LEU A 212 -29.51 -13.10 21.12
N MET A 213 -28.51 -12.76 20.31
CA MET A 213 -28.66 -12.64 18.85
C MET A 213 -29.02 -13.96 18.17
N VAL A 214 -28.68 -15.08 18.79
CA VAL A 214 -28.82 -16.44 18.22
C VAL A 214 -29.69 -17.35 19.10
N ALA A 215 -30.04 -16.93 20.31
CA ALA A 215 -30.74 -17.75 21.30
C ALA A 215 -32.25 -17.50 21.35
N GLU A 216 -33.04 -18.55 21.60
CA GLU A 216 -34.41 -18.49 22.13
C GLU A 216 -34.39 -18.37 23.65
N LYS A 217 -33.43 -19.05 24.30
CA LYS A 217 -33.27 -19.09 25.76
C LYS A 217 -31.79 -19.28 26.09
N VAL A 218 -31.34 -18.61 27.15
CA VAL A 218 -29.98 -18.76 27.70
C VAL A 218 -30.09 -19.15 29.17
N GLU A 219 -29.34 -20.17 29.56
CA GLU A 219 -29.20 -20.62 30.95
C GLU A 219 -27.72 -20.55 31.33
N VAL A 220 -27.40 -19.92 32.47
CA VAL A 220 -26.05 -19.76 32.97
C VAL A 220 -25.97 -20.40 34.35
N PHE A 221 -25.27 -21.53 34.44
CA PHE A 221 -24.95 -22.19 35.69
C PHE A 221 -23.57 -21.71 36.12
N THR A 222 -23.44 -21.16 37.33
CA THR A 222 -22.16 -20.64 37.82
C THR A 222 -21.98 -20.90 39.30
N ARG A 223 -20.73 -21.16 39.70
CA ARG A 223 -20.33 -21.28 41.11
C ARG A 223 -19.00 -20.59 41.29
N SER A 224 -18.96 -19.62 42.21
CA SER A 224 -17.73 -18.90 42.54
C SER A 224 -16.65 -19.85 43.07
N ALA A 225 -15.40 -19.55 42.74
CA ALA A 225 -14.23 -20.30 43.20
C ALA A 225 -13.90 -20.03 44.67
N HIS A 226 -14.56 -19.08 45.33
CA HIS A 226 -14.36 -18.84 46.76
C HIS A 226 -14.95 -19.95 47.62
N LYS A 227 -14.27 -20.30 48.72
CA LYS A 227 -14.72 -21.36 49.64
C LYS A 227 -16.15 -21.14 50.14
N GLY A 228 -16.93 -22.22 50.18
CA GLY A 228 -18.31 -22.20 50.70
C GLY A 228 -19.34 -21.55 49.76
N SER A 229 -18.96 -21.26 48.52
CA SER A 229 -19.88 -20.67 47.54
C SER A 229 -20.92 -21.67 47.04
N LYS A 230 -22.17 -21.21 46.97
CA LYS A 230 -23.29 -21.95 46.38
C LYS A 230 -23.28 -21.83 44.86
N GLY A 231 -23.91 -22.80 44.18
CA GLY A 231 -24.17 -22.75 42.75
C GLY A 231 -25.46 -21.98 42.46
N TYR A 232 -25.49 -21.27 41.34
CA TYR A 232 -26.66 -20.52 40.89
C TYR A 232 -26.95 -20.79 39.42
N CYS A 233 -28.23 -20.72 39.04
CA CYS A 233 -28.72 -20.75 37.68
C CYS A 233 -29.40 -19.42 37.35
N TRP A 234 -28.89 -18.72 36.35
CA TRP A 234 -29.50 -17.55 35.74
C TRP A 234 -30.17 -17.95 34.43
N THR A 235 -31.41 -17.52 34.20
CA THR A 235 -32.17 -17.85 32.98
C THR A 235 -32.80 -16.61 32.36
N SER A 236 -32.70 -16.45 31.04
CA SER A 236 -33.40 -15.38 30.30
C SER A 236 -33.71 -15.77 28.86
N ASP A 237 -34.79 -15.20 28.32
CA ASP A 237 -35.16 -15.21 26.90
C ASP A 237 -34.71 -13.93 26.15
N GLY A 238 -34.08 -12.99 26.86
CA GLY A 238 -33.63 -11.71 26.29
C GLY A 238 -34.72 -10.64 26.13
N THR A 239 -35.95 -10.86 26.64
CA THR A 239 -37.09 -9.92 26.47
C THR A 239 -37.20 -8.83 27.54
N GLY A 240 -36.23 -8.79 28.47
CA GLY A 240 -36.07 -7.72 29.46
C GLY A 240 -36.13 -8.13 30.93
N SER A 241 -36.32 -9.41 31.22
CA SER A 241 -36.24 -9.97 32.58
C SER A 241 -35.38 -11.23 32.59
N TYR A 242 -34.97 -11.65 33.79
CA TYR A 242 -34.23 -12.87 34.03
C TYR A 242 -34.61 -13.45 35.39
N ASP A 243 -34.45 -14.75 35.54
CA ASP A 243 -34.67 -15.48 36.80
C ASP A 243 -33.32 -15.94 37.36
N VAL A 244 -33.18 -15.93 38.69
CA VAL A 244 -32.02 -16.48 39.41
C VAL A 244 -32.51 -17.47 40.46
N ALA A 245 -31.93 -18.66 40.48
CA ALA A 245 -32.22 -19.69 41.47
C ALA A 245 -30.93 -20.38 41.96
N GLU A 246 -30.93 -20.87 43.20
CA GLU A 246 -29.86 -21.76 43.69
C GLU A 246 -29.89 -23.09 42.91
N ALA A 247 -28.71 -23.62 42.57
CA ALA A 247 -28.55 -24.81 41.77
C ALA A 247 -27.51 -25.76 42.36
N ASP A 248 -27.90 -27.02 42.51
CA ASP A 248 -27.03 -28.08 43.00
C ASP A 248 -26.17 -28.68 41.88
N GLY A 249 -25.02 -29.27 42.26
CA GLY A 249 -24.14 -29.98 41.32
C GLY A 249 -23.38 -29.08 40.33
N VAL A 250 -23.40 -27.76 40.52
CA VAL A 250 -22.66 -26.81 39.67
C VAL A 250 -21.16 -26.88 39.97
N THR A 251 -20.34 -27.09 38.96
CA THR A 251 -18.87 -27.07 39.05
C THR A 251 -18.37 -25.63 39.20
N VAL A 252 -17.23 -25.41 39.88
CA VAL A 252 -16.58 -24.08 39.91
C VAL A 252 -16.31 -23.58 38.49
N GLY A 253 -16.63 -22.31 38.25
CA GLY A 253 -16.57 -21.69 36.93
C GLY A 253 -17.96 -21.36 36.43
N THR A 254 -18.14 -21.36 35.11
CA THR A 254 -19.41 -21.01 34.47
C THR A 254 -19.72 -21.93 33.31
N LYS A 255 -20.98 -22.38 33.22
CA LYS A 255 -21.55 -23.14 32.10
C LYS A 255 -22.72 -22.36 31.52
N ILE A 256 -22.60 -21.97 30.26
CA ILE A 256 -23.62 -21.24 29.50
C ILE A 256 -24.25 -22.20 28.49
N VAL A 257 -25.54 -22.45 28.63
CA VAL A 257 -26.35 -23.25 27.71
C VAL A 257 -27.17 -22.30 26.85
N ILE A 258 -26.98 -22.38 25.54
CA ILE A 258 -27.67 -21.55 24.56
C ILE A 258 -28.60 -22.44 23.76
N HIS A 259 -29.90 -22.21 23.91
CA HIS A 259 -30.94 -22.82 23.08
C HIS A 259 -31.08 -21.96 21.83
N LEU A 260 -30.59 -22.46 20.69
CA LEU A 260 -30.52 -21.70 19.46
C LEU A 260 -31.90 -21.54 18.82
N ARG A 261 -32.13 -20.37 18.23
CA ARG A 261 -33.27 -20.13 17.35
C ARG A 261 -33.21 -21.02 16.12
N GLU A 262 -34.38 -21.31 15.56
CA GLU A 262 -34.49 -22.11 14.34
C GLU A 262 -33.71 -21.51 13.15
N ASP A 263 -33.64 -20.18 13.05
CA ASP A 263 -32.87 -19.46 12.02
C ASP A 263 -31.34 -19.46 12.26
N CYS A 264 -30.90 -20.00 13.39
CA CYS A 264 -29.50 -19.99 13.84
C CYS A 264 -28.95 -21.41 14.12
N LYS A 265 -29.64 -22.46 13.66
CA LYS A 265 -29.23 -23.86 13.89
C LYS A 265 -27.88 -24.25 13.28
N ASP A 266 -27.34 -23.46 12.37
CA ASP A 266 -26.01 -23.69 11.79
C ASP A 266 -24.89 -23.59 12.85
N PHE A 267 -25.14 -22.88 13.96
CA PHE A 267 -24.24 -22.86 15.12
C PHE A 267 -24.29 -24.14 15.96
N ALA A 268 -25.24 -25.05 15.67
CA ALA A 268 -25.25 -26.42 16.16
C ALA A 268 -24.51 -27.41 15.23
N ASP A 269 -23.66 -26.91 14.34
CA ASP A 269 -22.78 -27.71 13.49
C ASP A 269 -21.31 -27.59 13.91
N ILE A 270 -20.67 -28.75 14.13
CA ILE A 270 -19.28 -28.83 14.60
C ILE A 270 -18.31 -28.16 13.62
N SER A 271 -18.52 -28.31 12.31
CA SER A 271 -17.61 -27.77 11.31
C SER A 271 -17.67 -26.24 11.24
N THR A 272 -18.88 -25.68 11.38
CA THR A 272 -19.11 -24.25 11.47
C THR A 272 -18.42 -23.66 12.70
N VAL A 273 -18.67 -24.21 13.88
CA VAL A 273 -18.05 -23.71 15.13
C VAL A 273 -16.53 -23.85 15.10
N GLN A 274 -16.00 -24.96 14.58
CA GLN A 274 -14.56 -25.14 14.41
C GLN A 274 -13.94 -24.09 13.49
N ARG A 275 -14.61 -23.71 12.39
CA ARG A 275 -14.17 -22.64 11.49
C ARG A 275 -14.15 -21.29 12.20
N ILE A 276 -15.17 -20.99 13.00
CA ILE A 276 -15.29 -19.72 13.75
C ILE A 276 -14.19 -19.63 14.81
N ILE A 277 -13.95 -20.70 15.58
CA ILE A 277 -12.87 -20.75 16.58
C ILE A 277 -11.51 -20.53 15.90
N LYS A 278 -11.24 -21.19 14.78
CA LYS A 278 -9.99 -20.99 14.00
C LYS A 278 -9.83 -19.56 13.48
N ARG A 279 -10.93 -18.86 13.23
CA ARG A 279 -10.91 -17.49 12.72
C ARG A 279 -10.60 -16.48 13.83
N TYR A 280 -11.32 -16.56 14.96
CA TYR A 280 -11.28 -15.50 15.98
C TYR A 280 -10.45 -15.85 17.22
N SER A 281 -10.41 -17.13 17.59
CA SER A 281 -9.93 -17.59 18.91
C SER A 281 -8.73 -18.53 18.82
N ASN A 282 -8.05 -18.56 17.68
CA ASN A 282 -6.95 -19.49 17.43
C ASN A 282 -5.73 -19.27 18.34
N PHE A 283 -5.59 -18.05 18.87
CA PHE A 283 -4.48 -17.59 19.69
C PHE A 283 -4.88 -17.27 21.14
N VAL A 284 -6.06 -17.73 21.56
CA VAL A 284 -6.49 -17.63 22.96
C VAL A 284 -5.54 -18.43 23.84
N GLN A 285 -5.24 -17.89 25.03
CA GLN A 285 -4.21 -18.41 25.93
C GLN A 285 -4.52 -19.82 26.45
N TYR A 286 -5.81 -20.14 26.63
CA TYR A 286 -6.27 -21.40 27.19
C TYR A 286 -6.72 -22.37 26.09
N PRO A 287 -6.45 -23.69 26.21
CA PRO A 287 -6.87 -24.69 25.24
C PRO A 287 -8.40 -24.74 25.08
N ILE A 288 -8.85 -24.94 23.84
CA ILE A 288 -10.27 -25.09 23.53
C ILE A 288 -10.57 -26.55 23.19
N VAL A 289 -11.54 -27.14 23.89
CA VAL A 289 -12.01 -28.51 23.69
C VAL A 289 -13.41 -28.46 23.06
N LEU A 290 -13.53 -28.90 21.82
CA LEU A 290 -14.80 -28.96 21.08
C LEU A 290 -15.31 -30.40 21.01
N ASN A 291 -16.45 -30.70 21.64
CA ASN A 291 -17.02 -32.06 21.76
C ASN A 291 -15.96 -33.11 22.14
N ASN A 292 -15.25 -32.88 23.26
CA ASN A 292 -14.15 -33.72 23.77
C ASN A 292 -12.92 -33.84 22.86
N LYS A 293 -12.85 -33.05 21.78
CA LYS A 293 -11.67 -32.97 20.91
C LYS A 293 -10.96 -31.64 21.12
N ARG A 294 -9.74 -31.69 21.65
CA ARG A 294 -8.88 -30.52 21.76
C ARG A 294 -8.57 -29.96 20.37
N LEU A 295 -8.84 -28.68 20.17
CA LEU A 295 -8.47 -27.96 18.96
C LEU A 295 -7.02 -27.48 19.10
N ASN A 296 -6.20 -27.74 18.08
CA ASN A 296 -4.82 -27.25 18.07
C ASN A 296 -4.84 -25.72 18.00
N THR A 297 -4.47 -25.06 19.09
CA THR A 297 -4.20 -23.64 19.12
C THR A 297 -2.77 -23.40 18.65
N ILE A 298 -2.59 -22.46 17.72
CA ILE A 298 -1.25 -22.06 17.28
C ILE A 298 -0.75 -21.07 18.33
N GLN A 299 0.49 -21.22 18.76
CA GLN A 299 1.08 -20.25 19.68
C GLN A 299 1.17 -18.88 19.01
N ALA A 300 0.87 -17.82 19.78
CA ALA A 300 1.02 -16.45 19.34
C ALA A 300 2.51 -16.09 19.26
N LEU A 301 3.19 -16.52 18.19
CA LEU A 301 4.65 -16.39 18.07
C LEU A 301 5.14 -14.94 18.19
N TRP A 302 4.31 -13.95 17.80
CA TRP A 302 4.66 -12.54 17.94
C TRP A 302 4.82 -12.11 19.40
N THR A 303 4.20 -12.79 20.36
CA THR A 303 4.35 -12.47 21.79
C THR A 303 5.58 -13.09 22.43
N MET A 304 6.20 -14.08 21.79
CA MET A 304 7.36 -14.81 22.32
C MET A 304 8.69 -14.05 22.15
N ASN A 305 9.74 -14.47 22.84
CA ASN A 305 11.07 -13.92 22.61
C ASN A 305 11.67 -14.50 21.33
N LYS A 306 12.46 -13.68 20.61
CA LYS A 306 13.05 -14.08 19.32
C LYS A 306 13.85 -15.40 19.41
N ASN A 307 14.53 -15.63 20.54
CA ASN A 307 15.41 -16.79 20.73
C ASN A 307 14.65 -18.08 21.07
N GLU A 308 13.35 -17.99 21.37
CA GLU A 308 12.49 -19.13 21.70
C GLU A 308 11.75 -19.69 20.47
N ILE A 309 11.85 -19.01 19.33
CA ILE A 309 11.11 -19.35 18.11
C ILE A 309 12.05 -20.01 17.11
N THR A 310 11.74 -21.25 16.76
CA THR A 310 12.47 -22.02 15.76
C THR A 310 12.06 -21.63 14.33
N GLU A 311 12.90 -21.98 13.34
CA GLU A 311 12.57 -21.73 11.93
C GLU A 311 11.33 -22.51 11.49
N ASP A 312 11.16 -23.76 11.95
CA ASP A 312 9.97 -24.57 11.65
C ASP A 312 8.69 -23.95 12.19
N GLN A 313 8.72 -23.39 13.41
CA GLN A 313 7.58 -22.64 13.96
C GLN A 313 7.24 -21.42 13.09
N HIS A 314 8.25 -20.69 12.60
CA HIS A 314 8.02 -19.59 11.66
C HIS A 314 7.39 -20.07 10.34
N ILE A 315 7.85 -21.19 9.79
CA ILE A 315 7.30 -21.76 8.55
C ILE A 315 5.84 -22.19 8.75
N GLU A 316 5.54 -22.93 9.81
CA GLU A 316 4.17 -23.38 10.10
C GLU A 316 3.23 -22.20 10.33
N PHE A 317 3.66 -21.21 11.10
CA PHE A 317 2.89 -20.00 11.34
C PHE A 317 2.67 -19.19 10.06
N TYR A 318 3.70 -19.01 9.24
CA TYR A 318 3.59 -18.35 7.95
C TYR A 318 2.58 -19.05 7.04
N ARG A 319 2.67 -20.38 6.90
CA ARG A 319 1.75 -21.18 6.08
C ARG A 319 0.31 -21.05 6.56
N PHE A 320 0.11 -21.03 7.87
CA PHE A 320 -1.20 -20.81 8.47
C PHE A 320 -1.77 -19.41 8.14
N ILE A 321 -1.02 -18.35 8.43
CA ILE A 321 -1.55 -16.98 8.30
C ILE A 321 -1.66 -16.52 6.85
N ALA A 322 -0.75 -16.97 5.98
CA ALA A 322 -0.73 -16.62 4.57
C ALA A 322 -1.58 -17.56 3.70
N ASN A 323 -2.05 -18.68 4.25
CA ASN A 323 -2.63 -19.81 3.51
C ASN A 323 -1.73 -20.22 2.34
N ALA A 324 -0.46 -20.47 2.66
CA ALA A 324 0.60 -20.69 1.70
C ALA A 324 1.23 -22.07 1.87
N HIS A 325 1.88 -22.56 0.81
CA HIS A 325 2.59 -23.84 0.80
C HIS A 325 4.12 -23.68 0.80
N ASP A 326 4.61 -22.51 0.41
CA ASP A 326 6.03 -22.14 0.43
C ASP A 326 6.50 -21.83 1.86
N LYS A 327 7.70 -21.28 1.97
CA LYS A 327 8.31 -20.80 3.22
C LYS A 327 8.57 -19.30 3.12
N PRO A 328 8.66 -18.56 4.23
CA PRO A 328 8.98 -17.14 4.15
C PRO A 328 10.42 -16.93 3.66
N GLN A 329 10.62 -15.98 2.75
CA GLN A 329 11.95 -15.52 2.37
C GLN A 329 12.58 -14.70 3.49
N PHE A 330 11.82 -13.74 4.05
CA PHE A 330 12.27 -12.95 5.19
C PHE A 330 11.24 -12.99 6.32
N THR A 331 11.75 -12.87 7.55
CA THR A 331 10.95 -12.84 8.78
C THR A 331 11.35 -11.63 9.62
N LEU A 332 10.35 -10.86 10.05
CA LEU A 332 10.50 -9.71 10.95
C LEU A 332 9.63 -9.92 12.18
N LEU A 333 10.29 -10.19 13.32
CA LEU A 333 9.68 -10.02 14.63
C LEU A 333 10.01 -8.60 15.12
N TYR A 334 8.99 -7.79 15.39
CA TYR A 334 9.15 -6.40 15.82
C TYR A 334 8.27 -6.10 17.03
N LYS A 335 8.90 -5.61 18.09
CA LYS A 335 8.26 -5.19 19.34
C LYS A 335 8.72 -3.77 19.69
N THR A 336 7.79 -2.90 20.07
CA THR A 336 8.07 -1.56 20.58
C THR A 336 6.95 -1.11 21.50
N ASP A 337 7.26 -0.34 22.54
CA ASP A 337 6.27 0.23 23.47
C ASP A 337 5.97 1.71 23.18
N ALA A 338 6.80 2.37 22.35
CA ALA A 338 6.64 3.78 21.98
C ALA A 338 6.79 3.99 20.47
N PRO A 339 6.06 4.95 19.86
CA PRO A 339 5.02 5.80 20.46
C PRO A 339 3.66 5.09 20.64
N ILE A 340 3.56 3.84 20.19
CA ILE A 340 2.40 2.95 20.34
C ILE A 340 2.99 1.57 20.68
N GLN A 341 2.37 0.84 21.60
CA GLN A 341 2.72 -0.53 21.88
C GLN A 341 2.35 -1.44 20.69
N ILE A 342 3.34 -2.06 20.08
CA ILE A 342 3.23 -2.91 18.91
C ILE A 342 3.99 -4.20 19.16
N SER A 343 3.34 -5.32 18.89
CA SER A 343 3.96 -6.62 18.74
C SER A 343 3.55 -7.21 17.39
N SER A 344 4.50 -7.37 16.48
CA SER A 344 4.22 -7.83 15.12
C SER A 344 5.17 -8.91 14.66
N LEU A 345 4.63 -9.80 13.83
CA LEU A 345 5.38 -10.85 13.16
C LEU A 345 4.98 -10.82 11.68
N LEU A 346 5.92 -10.34 10.86
CA LEU A 346 5.75 -10.09 9.45
C LEU A 346 6.67 -10.98 8.62
N TYR A 347 6.20 -11.32 7.43
CA TYR A 347 6.89 -12.19 6.49
C TYR A 347 6.86 -11.60 5.09
N VAL A 348 7.93 -11.86 4.35
CA VAL A 348 7.97 -11.73 2.89
C VAL A 348 7.93 -13.14 2.30
N PRO A 349 6.96 -13.46 1.43
CA PRO A 349 6.87 -14.77 0.79
C PRO A 349 8.01 -14.96 -0.23
N GLN A 350 8.28 -16.20 -0.67
CA GLN A 350 9.28 -16.43 -1.73
C GLN A 350 8.79 -16.00 -3.12
N TYR A 351 7.49 -16.13 -3.33
CA TYR A 351 6.83 -15.81 -4.60
C TYR A 351 5.53 -15.05 -4.34
N HIS A 352 4.98 -14.44 -5.39
CA HIS A 352 3.71 -13.74 -5.32
C HIS A 352 2.87 -14.05 -6.56
N SER A 353 1.54 -13.91 -6.46
CA SER A 353 0.63 -14.32 -7.53
C SER A 353 0.57 -13.33 -8.70
N GLU A 354 0.93 -12.06 -8.49
CA GLU A 354 0.91 -11.03 -9.54
C GLU A 354 1.86 -11.32 -10.71
N THR A 355 3.02 -11.95 -10.49
CA THR A 355 3.93 -12.36 -11.59
C THR A 355 3.32 -13.46 -12.48
N MET A 356 2.35 -14.21 -11.95
CA MET A 356 1.62 -15.24 -12.69
C MET A 356 0.37 -14.70 -13.42
N GLY A 357 0.15 -13.39 -13.39
CA GLY A 357 -1.01 -12.76 -14.04
C GLY A 357 -2.34 -12.95 -13.31
N LEU A 358 -2.33 -13.42 -12.05
CA LEU A 358 -3.53 -13.70 -11.25
C LEU A 358 -4.22 -12.45 -10.67
N GLY A 359 -3.96 -11.28 -11.27
CA GLY A 359 -4.51 -10.01 -10.83
C GLY A 359 -3.89 -9.49 -9.53
N ARG A 360 -4.38 -8.33 -9.09
CA ARG A 360 -3.87 -7.59 -7.93
C ARG A 360 -4.11 -8.34 -6.62
N MET A 361 -3.07 -8.48 -5.81
CA MET A 361 -3.14 -9.16 -4.52
C MET A 361 -3.95 -8.37 -3.50
N GLN A 362 -4.63 -9.10 -2.60
CA GLN A 362 -5.22 -8.49 -1.42
C GLN A 362 -4.15 -8.29 -0.33
N PRO A 363 -4.32 -7.31 0.57
CA PRO A 363 -3.47 -7.14 1.74
C PRO A 363 -3.38 -8.42 2.57
N GLY A 364 -2.20 -8.64 3.17
CA GLY A 364 -1.85 -9.90 3.82
C GLY A 364 -1.65 -9.84 5.33
N VAL A 365 -1.85 -8.67 5.94
CA VAL A 365 -1.59 -8.45 7.37
C VAL A 365 -2.89 -8.30 8.13
N SER A 366 -3.04 -9.07 9.20
CA SER A 366 -4.22 -9.04 10.07
C SER A 366 -3.96 -8.22 11.33
N LEU A 367 -4.99 -7.54 11.81
CA LEU A 367 -4.96 -6.75 13.04
C LEU A 367 -5.48 -7.56 14.22
N TYR A 368 -4.67 -7.61 15.27
CA TYR A 368 -5.00 -8.22 16.55
C TYR A 368 -4.97 -7.16 17.65
N SER A 369 -5.70 -7.44 18.72
CA SER A 369 -5.56 -6.75 20.00
C SER A 369 -5.65 -7.78 21.10
N ARG A 370 -4.63 -7.88 21.95
CA ARG A 370 -4.55 -8.87 23.03
C ARG A 370 -4.77 -10.30 22.52
N LYS A 371 -4.11 -10.65 21.41
CA LYS A 371 -4.21 -11.96 20.72
C LYS A 371 -5.60 -12.28 20.12
N VAL A 372 -6.57 -11.36 20.18
CA VAL A 372 -7.89 -11.53 19.55
C VAL A 372 -7.91 -10.85 18.18
N LEU A 373 -8.40 -11.56 17.17
CA LEU A 373 -8.53 -11.01 15.82
C LEU A 373 -9.58 -9.90 15.80
N ILE A 374 -9.16 -8.69 15.42
CA ILE A 374 -10.04 -7.55 15.21
C ILE A 374 -10.46 -7.48 13.74
N GLN A 375 -9.48 -7.48 12.83
CA GLN A 375 -9.74 -7.40 11.40
C GLN A 375 -8.75 -8.22 10.60
N ALA A 376 -9.24 -9.23 9.88
CA ALA A 376 -8.42 -10.01 8.96
C ALA A 376 -8.02 -9.17 7.74
N LYS A 377 -6.76 -9.31 7.29
CA LYS A 377 -6.26 -8.68 6.05
C LYS A 377 -6.59 -7.18 5.98
N CYS A 378 -6.32 -6.45 7.07
CA CYS A 378 -6.70 -5.06 7.25
C CYS A 378 -5.94 -4.15 6.26
N LYS A 379 -6.66 -3.55 5.31
CA LYS A 379 -6.08 -2.74 4.24
C LYS A 379 -5.43 -1.45 4.74
N GLN A 380 -5.86 -0.96 5.90
CA GLN A 380 -5.42 0.31 6.47
C GLN A 380 -4.06 0.20 7.17
N LEU A 381 -3.58 -1.01 7.48
CA LEU A 381 -2.35 -1.20 8.26
C LEU A 381 -1.07 -0.89 7.48
N LEU A 382 -1.07 -1.12 6.18
CA LEU A 382 0.11 -0.93 5.32
C LEU A 382 -0.28 -0.19 4.04
N PRO A 383 0.65 0.57 3.45
CA PRO A 383 0.49 1.08 2.10
C PRO A 383 0.22 -0.05 1.09
N GLU A 384 -0.51 0.27 0.05
CA GLU A 384 -0.90 -0.69 -0.98
C GLU A 384 0.30 -1.31 -1.71
N TRP A 385 1.42 -0.61 -1.79
CA TRP A 385 2.68 -1.13 -2.36
C TRP A 385 3.34 -2.19 -1.46
N LEU A 386 3.00 -2.25 -0.16
CA LEU A 386 3.45 -3.31 0.77
C LEU A 386 2.47 -4.50 0.86
N ARG A 387 1.49 -4.61 -0.05
CA ARG A 387 0.48 -5.69 -0.05
C ARG A 387 1.05 -7.11 -0.15
N PHE A 388 2.32 -7.27 -0.53
CA PHE A 388 3.01 -8.56 -0.54
C PHE A 388 3.36 -9.07 0.86
N VAL A 389 3.45 -8.18 1.87
CA VAL A 389 3.76 -8.56 3.25
C VAL A 389 2.63 -9.40 3.83
N ARG A 390 2.99 -10.44 4.59
CA ARG A 390 2.06 -11.35 5.28
C ARG A 390 2.33 -11.31 6.77
N GLY A 391 1.31 -11.55 7.60
CA GLY A 391 1.51 -11.75 9.03
C GLY A 391 0.50 -11.03 9.90
N VAL A 392 0.95 -10.61 11.09
CA VAL A 392 0.10 -10.05 12.13
C VAL A 392 0.71 -8.81 12.76
N ILE A 393 -0.15 -7.87 13.12
CA ILE A 393 0.17 -6.73 13.98
C ILE A 393 -0.81 -6.78 15.15
N ASP A 394 -0.27 -6.87 16.37
CA ASP A 394 -1.01 -6.82 17.62
C ASP A 394 -0.66 -5.53 18.36
N SER A 395 -1.67 -4.81 18.83
CA SER A 395 -1.52 -3.57 19.58
C SER A 395 -2.66 -3.42 20.58
N GLU A 396 -2.33 -3.16 21.84
CA GLU A 396 -3.32 -2.99 22.91
C GLU A 396 -3.86 -1.55 22.99
N ASP A 397 -3.12 -0.59 22.41
CA ASP A 397 -3.48 0.83 22.41
C ASP A 397 -4.60 1.18 21.43
N ILE A 398 -5.02 0.24 20.58
CA ILE A 398 -6.05 0.49 19.57
C ILE A 398 -7.42 0.61 20.27
N PRO A 399 -8.07 1.79 20.24
CA PRO A 399 -9.40 1.93 20.80
C PRO A 399 -10.39 1.12 19.96
N LEU A 400 -10.91 0.06 20.56
CA LEU A 400 -11.90 -0.79 19.95
C LEU A 400 -13.28 -0.15 20.09
N ASN A 401 -14.08 -0.23 19.02
CA ASN A 401 -15.50 0.07 19.16
C ASN A 401 -16.20 -0.96 20.06
N VAL A 402 -17.42 -0.63 20.48
CA VAL A 402 -18.21 -1.50 21.38
C VAL A 402 -18.41 -2.90 20.77
N SER A 403 -18.48 -3.01 19.43
CA SER A 403 -18.59 -4.30 18.73
C SER A 403 -17.27 -5.05 18.55
N ARG A 404 -16.13 -4.39 18.78
CA ARG A 404 -14.76 -4.87 18.52
C ARG A 404 -14.52 -5.34 17.08
N GLU A 405 -15.24 -4.76 16.12
CA GLU A 405 -15.13 -5.08 14.70
C GLU A 405 -14.64 -3.91 13.85
N MET A 406 -14.82 -2.67 14.32
CA MET A 406 -14.42 -1.48 13.60
C MET A 406 -13.52 -0.59 14.42
N LEU A 407 -12.57 0.02 13.72
CA LEU A 407 -11.58 0.92 14.27
C LEU A 407 -12.23 2.29 14.48
N GLN A 408 -12.17 2.82 15.71
CA GLN A 408 -12.78 4.13 16.03
C GLN A 408 -11.86 5.30 15.67
N ASP A 409 -10.54 5.14 15.86
CA ASP A 409 -9.57 6.21 15.68
C ASP A 409 -8.73 6.01 14.40
N ASN A 410 -9.16 6.69 13.32
CA ASN A 410 -8.44 6.71 12.06
C ASN A 410 -7.03 7.32 12.16
N ALA A 411 -6.77 8.20 13.14
CA ALA A 411 -5.47 8.83 13.31
C ALA A 411 -4.44 7.87 13.94
N LEU A 412 -4.84 7.04 14.90
CA LEU A 412 -3.98 6.02 15.48
C LEU A 412 -3.58 4.96 14.44
N ILE A 413 -4.53 4.53 13.60
CA ILE A 413 -4.25 3.59 12.50
C ILE A 413 -3.33 4.21 11.46
N ALA A 414 -3.50 5.48 11.12
CA ALA A 414 -2.57 6.18 10.23
C ALA A 414 -1.16 6.27 10.84
N ARG A 415 -1.05 6.51 12.16
CA ARG A 415 0.23 6.52 12.88
C ARG A 415 0.87 5.12 12.88
N LEU A 416 0.09 4.08 13.17
CA LEU A 416 0.54 2.69 13.12
C LEU A 416 1.05 2.33 11.73
N LYS A 417 0.30 2.69 10.68
CA LYS A 417 0.71 2.50 9.28
C LYS A 417 2.05 3.14 9.00
N ASN A 418 2.26 4.39 9.41
CA ASN A 418 3.53 5.09 9.19
C ASN A 418 4.68 4.41 9.96
N VAL A 419 4.50 4.08 11.24
CA VAL A 419 5.52 3.39 12.05
C VAL A 419 5.91 2.05 11.42
N MET A 420 4.92 1.26 10.99
CA MET A 420 5.17 -0.04 10.38
C MET A 420 5.82 0.09 8.99
N THR A 421 5.42 1.08 8.19
CA THR A 421 6.05 1.35 6.89
C THR A 421 7.52 1.70 7.04
N THR A 422 7.85 2.65 7.94
CA THR A 422 9.24 3.00 8.26
C THR A 422 10.02 1.80 8.74
N ARG A 423 9.44 0.98 9.63
CA ARG A 423 10.12 -0.20 10.17
C ARG A 423 10.39 -1.26 9.10
N ILE A 424 9.45 -1.50 8.18
CA ILE A 424 9.59 -2.45 7.07
C ILE A 424 10.65 -1.97 6.08
N ILE A 425 10.68 -0.68 5.72
CA ILE A 425 11.74 -0.13 4.86
C ILE A 425 13.10 -0.32 5.50
N LYS A 426 13.23 0.04 6.78
CA LYS A 426 14.48 -0.16 7.54
C LYS A 426 14.87 -1.65 7.59
N TRP A 427 13.89 -2.53 7.81
CA TRP A 427 14.13 -3.97 7.84
C TRP A 427 14.65 -4.48 6.49
N LEU A 428 14.02 -4.10 5.37
CA LEU A 428 14.48 -4.52 4.05
C LEU A 428 15.88 -3.95 3.73
N LEU A 429 16.21 -2.74 4.20
CA LEU A 429 17.58 -2.21 4.13
C LEU A 429 18.56 -3.05 4.96
N GLU A 430 18.19 -3.44 6.18
CA GLU A 430 18.99 -4.34 7.03
C GLU A 430 19.22 -5.70 6.35
N GLU A 431 18.17 -6.30 5.76
CA GLU A 431 18.27 -7.54 4.97
C GLU A 431 19.21 -7.38 3.78
N SER A 432 19.15 -6.24 3.09
CA SER A 432 20.00 -5.96 1.93
C SER A 432 21.49 -5.91 2.25
N LYS A 433 21.84 -5.55 3.49
CA LYS A 433 23.23 -5.53 3.98
C LYS A 433 23.64 -6.88 4.57
N ARG A 434 22.70 -7.61 5.17
CA ARG A 434 22.95 -8.89 5.83
C ARG A 434 23.21 -10.02 4.83
N ASP A 435 22.41 -10.08 3.77
CA ASP A 435 22.52 -11.13 2.75
C ASP A 435 22.18 -10.54 1.36
N PRO A 436 23.18 -9.93 0.68
CA PRO A 436 22.99 -9.27 -0.60
C PRO A 436 22.44 -10.18 -1.71
N GLU A 437 22.86 -11.46 -1.75
CA GLU A 437 22.39 -12.41 -2.76
C GLU A 437 20.91 -12.77 -2.55
N LYS A 438 20.51 -13.03 -1.31
CA LYS A 438 19.10 -13.27 -0.99
C LYS A 438 18.25 -12.03 -1.21
N TYR A 439 18.80 -10.83 -0.96
CA TYR A 439 18.12 -9.58 -1.24
C TYR A 439 18.00 -9.30 -2.74
N LYS A 440 19.00 -9.66 -3.56
CA LYS A 440 18.93 -9.59 -5.02
C LYS A 440 17.77 -10.41 -5.56
N LEU A 441 17.55 -11.63 -5.04
CA LEU A 441 16.38 -12.44 -5.38
C LEU A 441 15.06 -11.74 -4.99
N PHE A 442 15.01 -11.13 -3.80
CA PHE A 442 13.85 -10.31 -3.39
C PHE A 442 13.63 -9.14 -4.33
N ALA A 443 14.67 -8.37 -4.68
CA ALA A 443 14.58 -7.21 -5.55
C ALA A 443 14.10 -7.60 -6.97
N SER A 444 14.53 -8.76 -7.48
CA SER A 444 14.06 -9.29 -8.76
C SER A 444 12.57 -9.65 -8.73
N ASN A 445 12.07 -10.24 -7.63
CA ASN A 445 10.69 -10.68 -7.54
C ASN A 445 9.74 -9.55 -7.13
N PHE A 446 10.14 -8.72 -6.17
CA PHE A 446 9.28 -7.74 -5.51
C PHE A 446 9.63 -6.28 -5.86
N GLY A 447 10.64 -6.04 -6.70
CA GLY A 447 11.09 -4.69 -7.07
C GLY A 447 9.98 -3.81 -7.65
N ASN A 448 9.05 -4.39 -8.41
CA ASN A 448 7.93 -3.65 -8.99
C ASN A 448 6.97 -3.07 -7.94
N PHE A 449 6.84 -3.70 -6.77
CA PHE A 449 6.09 -3.15 -5.64
C PHE A 449 6.80 -1.92 -5.06
N LEU A 450 8.12 -1.97 -4.91
CA LEU A 450 8.91 -0.83 -4.43
C LEU A 450 8.84 0.36 -5.40
N LYS A 451 8.90 0.07 -6.71
CA LYS A 451 8.74 1.05 -7.79
C LYS A 451 7.35 1.71 -7.75
N GLU A 452 6.29 0.93 -7.53
CA GLU A 452 4.94 1.48 -7.28
C GLU A 452 4.92 2.39 -6.04
N GLY A 453 5.62 2.00 -4.97
CA GLY A 453 5.77 2.80 -3.76
C GLY A 453 6.39 4.17 -4.00
N ILE A 454 7.42 4.28 -4.84
CA ILE A 454 8.05 5.57 -5.19
C ILE A 454 7.06 6.50 -5.94
N CYS A 455 6.22 5.93 -6.79
CA CYS A 455 5.23 6.69 -7.56
C CYS A 455 3.98 7.08 -6.73
N ALA A 456 3.67 6.35 -5.67
CA ALA A 456 2.45 6.54 -4.88
C ALA A 456 2.68 7.23 -3.52
N ASP A 457 3.85 7.04 -2.91
CA ASP A 457 4.13 7.43 -1.52
C ASP A 457 5.25 8.48 -1.43
N TYR A 458 4.88 9.74 -1.69
CA TYR A 458 5.81 10.87 -1.71
C TYR A 458 6.56 11.09 -0.39
N GLY A 459 6.00 10.64 0.75
CA GLY A 459 6.62 10.78 2.06
C GLY A 459 7.82 9.84 2.25
N PHE A 460 7.78 8.65 1.64
CA PHE A 460 8.80 7.61 1.77
C PHE A 460 9.62 7.38 0.50
N LYS A 461 9.35 8.10 -0.60
CA LYS A 461 9.97 7.83 -1.91
C LYS A 461 11.50 7.74 -1.90
N THR A 462 12.19 8.57 -1.12
CA THR A 462 13.66 8.55 -1.02
C THR A 462 14.14 7.32 -0.26
N ASP A 463 13.45 6.94 0.83
CA ASP A 463 13.80 5.76 1.62
C ASP A 463 13.52 4.46 0.84
N ILE A 464 12.43 4.45 0.06
CA ILE A 464 12.09 3.32 -0.83
C ILE A 464 13.12 3.24 -1.98
N ALA A 465 13.59 4.36 -2.52
CA ALA A 465 14.61 4.35 -3.57
C ALA A 465 15.91 3.66 -3.11
N ALA A 466 16.30 3.78 -1.83
CA ALA A 466 17.46 3.07 -1.28
C ALA A 466 17.35 1.53 -1.32
N LEU A 467 16.12 1.00 -1.40
CA LEU A 467 15.84 -0.43 -1.52
C LEU A 467 16.02 -0.95 -2.96
N LEU A 468 16.03 -0.08 -3.96
CA LEU A 468 16.13 -0.50 -5.36
C LEU A 468 17.52 -1.05 -5.70
N ARG A 469 17.54 -1.97 -6.65
CA ARG A 469 18.75 -2.59 -7.21
C ARG A 469 18.65 -2.54 -8.72
N PHE A 470 19.75 -2.17 -9.36
CA PHE A 470 19.84 -2.02 -10.80
C PHE A 470 21.16 -2.57 -11.32
N PRO A 471 21.20 -3.15 -12.53
CA PRO A 471 22.44 -3.24 -13.25
C PRO A 471 22.95 -1.83 -13.60
N SER A 472 24.27 -1.71 -13.78
CA SER A 472 24.92 -0.50 -14.27
C SER A 472 26.00 -0.83 -15.29
N THR A 473 26.47 0.17 -16.03
CA THR A 473 27.56 0.00 -16.99
C THR A 473 28.89 -0.42 -16.35
N LYS A 474 29.05 -0.28 -15.02
CA LYS A 474 30.24 -0.74 -14.26
C LYS A 474 30.03 -2.05 -13.48
N THR A 475 28.81 -2.59 -13.44
CA THR A 475 28.52 -3.92 -12.85
C THR A 475 28.81 -5.07 -13.82
N GLY A 476 29.05 -6.29 -13.34
CA GLY A 476 29.06 -7.52 -14.14
C GLY A 476 27.68 -7.94 -14.68
N LYS A 477 27.63 -9.05 -15.45
CA LYS A 477 26.41 -9.52 -16.15
C LYS A 477 25.23 -9.84 -15.24
N ASP A 478 25.51 -10.30 -14.02
CA ASP A 478 24.49 -10.65 -13.02
C ASP A 478 24.65 -9.80 -11.75
N GLU A 479 25.49 -8.78 -11.77
CA GLU A 479 25.68 -7.91 -10.61
C GLU A 479 24.69 -6.76 -10.66
N VAL A 480 24.31 -6.29 -9.46
CA VAL A 480 23.45 -5.14 -9.29
C VAL A 480 24.10 -4.18 -8.32
N THR A 481 23.81 -2.90 -8.50
CA THR A 481 24.20 -1.79 -7.62
C THR A 481 22.94 -1.13 -7.06
N SER A 482 23.09 -0.37 -5.99
CA SER A 482 22.09 0.52 -5.42
C SER A 482 22.40 1.98 -5.75
N PHE A 483 21.43 2.87 -5.52
CA PHE A 483 21.73 4.31 -5.60
C PHE A 483 22.79 4.74 -4.58
N ASP A 484 22.82 4.11 -3.41
CA ASP A 484 23.82 4.39 -2.37
C ASP A 484 25.22 4.03 -2.84
N GLU A 485 25.41 2.82 -3.35
CA GLU A 485 26.71 2.38 -3.89
C GLU A 485 27.14 3.18 -5.12
N TYR A 486 26.20 3.58 -5.98
CA TYR A 486 26.48 4.51 -7.08
C TYR A 486 27.02 5.82 -6.53
N VAL A 487 26.32 6.45 -5.58
CA VAL A 487 26.71 7.75 -4.98
C VAL A 487 28.06 7.67 -4.26
N GLU A 488 28.36 6.55 -3.60
CA GLU A 488 29.65 6.33 -2.94
C GLU A 488 30.82 6.23 -3.94
N LYS A 489 30.57 5.68 -5.14
CA LYS A 489 31.57 5.53 -6.21
C LYS A 489 31.67 6.76 -7.12
N MET A 490 30.75 7.72 -7.01
CA MET A 490 30.75 8.93 -7.82
C MET A 490 32.03 9.76 -7.59
N PRO A 491 32.67 10.26 -8.66
CA PRO A 491 33.70 11.30 -8.57
C PRO A 491 33.20 12.54 -7.82
N LYS A 492 34.09 13.24 -7.09
CA LYS A 492 33.74 14.40 -6.26
C LYS A 492 33.11 15.55 -7.05
N ASP A 493 33.48 15.72 -8.30
CA ASP A 493 32.99 16.72 -9.24
C ASP A 493 31.67 16.32 -9.92
N GLN A 494 31.19 15.08 -9.72
CA GLN A 494 29.93 14.62 -10.29
C GLN A 494 28.73 15.01 -9.42
N GLU A 495 27.81 15.78 -10.00
CA GLU A 495 26.61 16.27 -9.31
C GLU A 495 25.33 15.48 -9.62
N CYS A 496 25.38 14.61 -10.64
CA CYS A 496 24.20 13.91 -11.16
C CYS A 496 24.39 12.39 -11.18
N ILE A 497 23.30 11.67 -10.94
CA ILE A 497 23.15 10.23 -11.19
C ILE A 497 22.59 10.08 -12.60
N PHE A 498 23.23 9.25 -13.42
CA PHE A 498 22.82 9.04 -14.81
C PHE A 498 22.16 7.68 -14.97
N TYR A 499 21.08 7.63 -15.74
CA TYR A 499 20.38 6.39 -16.06
C TYR A 499 19.94 6.33 -17.53
N THR A 500 19.58 5.14 -17.99
CA THR A 500 18.89 4.92 -19.27
C THR A 500 17.91 3.76 -19.14
N CYS A 501 16.78 3.86 -19.84
CA CYS A 501 15.79 2.80 -19.94
C CYS A 501 16.08 1.97 -21.19
N THR A 502 16.47 0.71 -21.01
CA THR A 502 16.89 -0.18 -22.08
C THR A 502 16.32 -1.60 -21.91
N PRO A 503 15.92 -2.29 -22.97
CA PRO A 503 15.55 -3.71 -22.89
C PRO A 503 16.71 -4.63 -22.45
N ASN A 504 17.96 -4.26 -22.75
CA ASN A 504 19.14 -5.05 -22.38
C ASN A 504 20.44 -4.21 -22.42
N ARG A 505 21.50 -4.74 -21.81
CA ARG A 505 22.80 -4.05 -21.73
C ARG A 505 23.45 -3.78 -23.09
N SER A 506 23.40 -4.75 -24.02
CA SER A 506 24.08 -4.62 -25.33
C SER A 506 23.62 -3.40 -26.13
N ILE A 507 22.34 -3.04 -26.04
CA ILE A 507 21.81 -1.83 -26.71
C ILE A 507 22.49 -0.55 -26.21
N VAL A 508 22.87 -0.50 -24.93
CA VAL A 508 23.49 0.69 -24.33
C VAL A 508 24.96 0.80 -24.69
N GLU A 509 25.66 -0.33 -24.80
CA GLU A 509 27.09 -0.34 -25.14
C GLU A 509 27.37 0.24 -26.53
N ASP A 510 26.43 0.08 -27.46
CA ASP A 510 26.44 0.63 -28.82
C ASP A 510 25.64 1.94 -28.94
N SER A 511 25.07 2.45 -27.84
CA SER A 511 24.21 3.63 -27.88
C SER A 511 25.05 4.90 -28.08
N PRO A 512 24.72 5.73 -29.07
CA PRO A 512 25.38 7.02 -29.26
C PRO A 512 25.12 8.00 -28.11
N TYR A 513 24.06 7.78 -27.31
CA TYR A 513 23.81 8.56 -26.10
C TYR A 513 24.75 8.19 -24.96
N TYR A 514 25.27 6.96 -24.94
CA TYR A 514 26.21 6.48 -23.92
C TYR A 514 27.67 6.80 -24.24
N GLU A 515 28.04 6.93 -25.52
CA GLU A 515 29.42 7.18 -25.97
C GLU A 515 30.14 8.29 -25.17
N PRO A 516 29.57 9.49 -24.95
CA PRO A 516 30.23 10.54 -24.15
C PRO A 516 30.46 10.12 -22.70
N PHE A 517 29.54 9.36 -22.09
CA PHE A 517 29.67 8.89 -20.72
C PHE A 517 30.76 7.82 -20.61
N LYS A 518 30.83 6.91 -21.59
CA LYS A 518 31.88 5.90 -21.71
C LYS A 518 33.27 6.54 -21.85
N GLN A 519 33.41 7.57 -22.70
CA GLN A 519 34.67 8.30 -22.90
C GLN A 519 35.17 9.00 -21.63
N ASN A 520 34.26 9.45 -20.77
CA ASN A 520 34.58 10.12 -19.51
C ASN A 520 34.54 9.17 -18.29
N ASP A 521 34.46 7.85 -18.51
CA ASP A 521 34.34 6.81 -17.47
C ASP A 521 33.21 7.10 -16.44
N VAL A 522 32.08 7.64 -16.90
CA VAL A 522 30.91 7.91 -16.06
C VAL A 522 29.98 6.71 -16.05
N GLU A 523 29.67 6.22 -14.85
CA GLU A 523 28.73 5.12 -14.63
C GLU A 523 27.30 5.53 -15.03
N VAL A 524 26.54 4.60 -15.62
CA VAL A 524 25.13 4.80 -15.97
C VAL A 524 24.32 3.62 -15.46
N ILE A 525 23.23 3.92 -14.72
CA ILE A 525 22.26 2.93 -14.25
C ILE A 525 21.42 2.42 -15.42
N LEU A 526 21.22 1.11 -15.50
CA LEU A 526 20.44 0.45 -16.54
C LEU A 526 19.08 0.03 -15.98
N CYS A 527 18.03 0.63 -16.53
CA CYS A 527 16.65 0.34 -16.18
C CYS A 527 16.02 -0.56 -17.24
N HIS A 528 15.37 -1.65 -16.84
CA HIS A 528 14.82 -2.65 -17.78
C HIS A 528 13.30 -2.71 -17.82
N GLU A 529 12.63 -2.17 -16.79
CA GLU A 529 11.19 -2.28 -16.65
C GLU A 529 10.49 -1.03 -17.20
N ALA A 530 9.31 -1.19 -17.80
CA ALA A 530 8.55 -0.06 -18.35
C ALA A 530 8.15 0.99 -17.29
N ILE A 531 8.04 0.60 -16.03
CA ILE A 531 7.73 1.51 -14.91
C ILE A 531 8.93 2.39 -14.52
N ASP A 532 10.16 2.00 -14.87
CA ASP A 532 11.37 2.68 -14.39
C ASP A 532 11.44 4.14 -14.84
N GLU A 533 10.98 4.44 -16.05
CA GLU A 533 10.89 5.81 -16.56
C GLU A 533 10.02 6.69 -15.64
N PHE A 534 8.87 6.16 -15.20
CA PHE A 534 8.01 6.88 -14.26
C PHE A 534 8.64 7.00 -12.87
N VAL A 535 9.36 5.97 -12.41
CA VAL A 535 10.04 5.95 -11.11
C VAL A 535 11.11 7.03 -11.06
N MET A 536 11.99 7.07 -12.05
CA MET A 536 13.09 8.03 -12.13
C MET A 536 12.56 9.47 -12.23
N ASN A 537 11.51 9.67 -13.03
CA ASN A 537 10.85 10.97 -13.15
C ASN A 537 10.13 11.39 -11.86
N ASN A 538 9.55 10.49 -11.05
CA ASN A 538 8.95 10.87 -9.76
C ASN A 538 9.99 11.15 -8.66
N LEU A 539 11.15 10.48 -8.72
CA LEU A 539 12.20 10.62 -7.73
C LEU A 539 12.88 11.99 -7.85
N HIS A 540 13.26 12.41 -9.07
CA HIS A 540 13.99 13.64 -9.44
C HIS A 540 15.37 13.84 -8.77
N LEU A 541 15.45 13.63 -7.46
CA LEU A 541 16.62 13.83 -6.61
C LEU A 541 16.81 12.62 -5.71
N TYR A 542 18.08 12.24 -5.52
CA TYR A 542 18.46 11.24 -4.52
C TYR A 542 19.70 11.72 -3.77
N LYS A 543 19.61 11.83 -2.43
CA LYS A 543 20.67 12.39 -1.56
C LYS A 543 21.28 13.71 -2.09
N GLY A 544 20.43 14.58 -2.63
CA GLY A 544 20.82 15.89 -3.19
C GLY A 544 21.40 15.84 -4.61
N LYS A 545 21.56 14.66 -5.21
CA LYS A 545 22.04 14.48 -6.59
C LYS A 545 20.85 14.42 -7.55
N ARG A 546 20.92 15.15 -8.67
CA ARG A 546 19.89 15.09 -9.73
C ARG A 546 19.96 13.76 -10.47
N ILE A 547 18.80 13.19 -10.79
CA ILE A 547 18.71 11.96 -11.57
C ILE A 547 18.35 12.34 -13.01
N LEU A 548 19.24 12.03 -13.95
CA LEU A 548 19.10 12.46 -15.34
C LEU A 548 19.19 11.26 -16.29
N ASN A 549 18.25 11.20 -17.24
CA ASN A 549 18.35 10.26 -18.36
C ASN A 549 19.49 10.73 -19.28
N ILE A 550 20.38 9.84 -19.70
CA ILE A 550 21.50 10.16 -20.62
C ILE A 550 21.04 10.73 -21.97
N GLU A 551 19.79 10.45 -22.36
CA GLU A 551 19.14 10.95 -23.58
C GLU A 551 18.67 12.41 -23.45
N SER A 552 18.56 12.93 -22.23
CA SER A 552 18.08 14.29 -21.95
C SER A 552 19.12 15.37 -22.28
N GLN A 553 18.65 16.58 -22.60
CA GLN A 553 19.52 17.75 -22.80
C GLN A 553 20.33 18.08 -21.54
N ALA A 554 19.72 17.99 -20.37
CA ALA A 554 20.39 18.29 -19.11
C ALA A 554 21.60 17.35 -18.87
N ALA A 555 21.46 16.05 -19.15
CA ALA A 555 22.59 15.12 -19.01
C ALA A 555 23.72 15.44 -20.01
N ALA A 556 23.35 15.84 -21.22
CA ALA A 556 24.30 16.20 -22.26
C ALA A 556 25.06 17.51 -21.98
N GLU A 557 24.46 18.44 -21.26
CA GLU A 557 25.12 19.66 -20.77
C GLU A 557 26.09 19.34 -19.62
N GLU A 558 25.71 18.43 -18.71
CA GLU A 558 26.60 18.01 -17.62
C GLU A 558 27.85 17.29 -18.14
N ILE A 559 27.69 16.34 -19.06
CA ILE A 559 28.85 15.61 -19.61
C ILE A 559 29.73 16.49 -20.50
N ALA A 560 29.16 17.51 -21.15
CA ALA A 560 29.91 18.47 -21.95
C ALA A 560 30.91 19.30 -21.13
N LYS A 561 30.66 19.51 -19.82
CA LYS A 561 31.61 20.19 -18.92
C LYS A 561 32.90 19.39 -18.72
N LYS A 562 32.85 18.05 -18.84
CA LYS A 562 34.01 17.15 -18.69
C LYS A 562 34.76 16.95 -20.00
N ASN A 563 34.06 17.05 -21.12
CA ASN A 563 34.60 16.83 -22.44
C ASN A 563 35.48 18.01 -22.93
N LYS A 564 36.79 17.77 -23.03
CA LYS A 564 37.68 18.48 -23.96
C LYS A 564 37.73 17.67 -25.26
N VAL A 565 36.74 17.81 -26.14
CA VAL A 565 36.84 17.19 -27.47
C VAL A 565 37.87 17.99 -28.28
N GLU A 566 39.04 17.40 -28.51
CA GLU A 566 39.96 17.85 -29.56
C GLU A 566 39.36 17.50 -30.91
N ASN A 567 39.12 18.53 -31.73
CA ASN A 567 38.53 18.39 -33.06
C ASN A 567 39.46 17.56 -33.99
N ALA A 568 38.92 16.48 -34.54
CA ALA A 568 39.55 15.75 -35.65
C ALA A 568 39.50 16.58 -36.96
N ALA A 569 40.51 16.35 -37.82
CA ALA A 569 40.99 17.21 -38.89
C ALA A 569 40.10 17.38 -40.16
N SER A 570 38.77 17.24 -40.09
CA SER A 570 37.89 17.45 -41.26
C SER A 570 36.46 17.86 -40.89
N LYS A 571 36.31 18.98 -40.17
CA LYS A 571 35.00 19.58 -39.88
C LYS A 571 34.55 20.48 -41.05
N LEU A 572 33.25 20.55 -41.33
CA LEU A 572 32.69 21.59 -42.19
C LEU A 572 33.04 22.98 -41.63
N ASP A 573 33.30 23.96 -42.51
CA ASP A 573 33.50 25.34 -42.08
C ASP A 573 32.19 25.99 -41.58
N GLU A 574 32.26 27.14 -40.92
CA GLU A 574 31.07 27.79 -40.33
C GLU A 574 30.00 28.15 -41.36
N LYS A 575 30.39 28.43 -42.61
CA LYS A 575 29.46 28.78 -43.68
C LYS A 575 28.76 27.52 -44.17
N GLU A 576 29.53 26.47 -44.47
CA GLU A 576 29.00 25.17 -44.88
C GLU A 576 28.12 24.54 -43.80
N GLU A 577 28.45 24.73 -42.53
CA GLU A 577 27.66 24.30 -41.38
C GLU A 577 26.27 24.97 -41.37
N LYS A 578 26.20 26.30 -41.53
CA LYS A 578 24.92 27.04 -41.59
C LYS A 578 24.08 26.62 -42.79
N GLU A 579 24.69 26.53 -43.97
CA GLU A 579 24.01 26.09 -45.19
C GLU A 579 23.49 24.64 -45.07
N MET A 580 24.24 23.78 -44.38
CA MET A 580 23.84 22.39 -44.14
C MET A 580 22.63 22.32 -43.20
N ILE A 581 22.61 23.10 -42.12
CA ILE A 581 21.48 23.18 -41.18
C ILE A 581 20.19 23.59 -41.91
N GLU A 582 20.25 24.63 -42.73
CA GLU A 582 19.08 25.09 -43.50
C GLU A 582 18.61 24.04 -44.49
N TRP A 583 19.54 23.47 -45.26
CA TRP A 583 19.21 22.42 -46.24
C TRP A 583 18.59 21.18 -45.59
N VAL A 584 19.05 20.76 -44.41
CA VAL A 584 18.46 19.62 -43.68
C VAL A 584 17.03 19.94 -43.22
N LYS A 585 16.78 21.16 -42.72
CA LYS A 585 15.43 21.60 -42.33
C LYS A 585 14.47 21.58 -43.52
N GLU A 586 14.91 22.07 -44.68
CA GLU A 586 14.12 22.06 -45.91
C GLU A 586 13.86 20.64 -46.42
N SER A 587 14.90 19.78 -46.42
CA SER A 587 14.82 18.42 -46.94
C SER A 587 13.93 17.50 -46.11
N LEU A 588 13.96 17.63 -44.78
CA LEU A 588 13.12 16.82 -43.88
C LEU A 588 11.74 17.43 -43.65
N GLY A 589 11.62 18.76 -43.74
CA GLY A 589 10.37 19.50 -43.57
C GLY A 589 9.89 19.62 -42.12
N LYS A 590 8.99 20.58 -41.89
CA LYS A 590 8.47 20.94 -40.55
C LYS A 590 7.62 19.85 -39.89
N ALA A 591 7.16 18.86 -40.66
CA ALA A 591 6.40 17.73 -40.13
C ALA A 591 7.28 16.73 -39.37
N LEU A 592 8.56 16.62 -39.73
CA LEU A 592 9.50 15.67 -39.13
C LEU A 592 10.41 16.35 -38.10
N VAL A 593 10.93 17.53 -38.43
CA VAL A 593 11.88 18.25 -37.57
C VAL A 593 11.36 19.61 -37.15
N SER A 594 11.46 19.91 -35.86
CA SER A 594 11.14 21.22 -35.28
C SER A 594 12.37 22.13 -35.22
N GLN A 595 13.55 21.54 -35.04
CA GLN A 595 14.83 22.24 -34.98
C GLN A 595 15.95 21.34 -35.50
N VAL A 596 16.96 21.95 -36.12
CA VAL A 596 18.22 21.28 -36.50
C VAL A 596 19.37 22.10 -35.91
N THR A 597 20.24 21.44 -35.15
CA THR A 597 21.43 22.02 -34.51
C THR A 597 22.65 21.15 -34.79
N VAL A 598 23.84 21.67 -34.48
CA VAL A 598 25.09 20.95 -34.65
C VAL A 598 25.52 20.38 -33.32
N ASN A 599 26.00 19.14 -33.34
CA ASN A 599 26.58 18.50 -32.18
C ASN A 599 28.08 18.25 -32.41
N ASN A 600 28.90 18.93 -31.62
CA ASN A 600 30.35 18.78 -31.62
C ASN A 600 30.85 17.76 -30.59
N ARG A 601 29.96 17.04 -29.91
CA ARG A 601 30.29 16.22 -28.72
C ARG A 601 30.54 14.74 -29.04
N ILE A 602 30.15 14.27 -30.22
CA ILE A 602 30.05 12.84 -30.54
C ILE A 602 30.76 12.57 -31.86
N ALA A 603 31.58 11.51 -31.94
CA ALA A 603 32.40 11.22 -33.11
C ALA A 603 31.83 10.10 -34.00
N SER A 604 31.10 9.13 -33.41
CA SER A 604 30.75 7.89 -34.12
C SER A 604 29.48 7.93 -34.96
N THR A 605 28.54 8.85 -34.69
CA THR A 605 27.23 8.91 -35.36
C THR A 605 27.02 10.17 -36.20
N PRO A 606 26.33 10.08 -37.36
CA PRO A 606 26.04 11.25 -38.19
C PRO A 606 25.00 12.20 -37.61
N ALA A 607 24.00 11.69 -36.88
CA ALA A 607 22.94 12.51 -36.31
C ALA A 607 22.22 11.83 -35.13
N LEU A 608 21.61 12.63 -34.27
CA LEU A 608 20.90 12.20 -33.04
C LEU A 608 19.64 13.01 -32.79
N LEU A 609 18.69 12.44 -32.08
CA LEU A 609 17.51 13.17 -31.60
C LEU A 609 17.72 13.70 -30.18
N ARG A 610 17.23 14.91 -29.93
CA ARG A 610 17.26 15.61 -28.64
C ARG A 610 15.87 15.80 -28.06
N ASP A 611 15.79 15.87 -26.73
CA ASP A 611 14.57 16.13 -25.96
C ASP A 611 13.39 15.25 -26.36
N HIS A 612 13.69 14.00 -26.69
CA HIS A 612 12.70 13.07 -27.21
C HIS A 612 11.96 12.32 -26.09
N ASP A 613 12.33 12.51 -24.82
CA ASP A 613 11.67 11.95 -23.62
C ASP A 613 10.15 12.20 -23.61
N ALA A 614 9.74 13.42 -23.99
CA ALA A 614 8.32 13.76 -24.12
C ALA A 614 7.61 12.96 -25.24
N SER A 615 8.34 12.65 -26.31
CA SER A 615 7.86 11.83 -27.42
C SER A 615 7.81 10.35 -27.06
N ILE A 616 8.78 9.85 -26.28
CA ILE A 616 8.79 8.49 -25.72
C ILE A 616 7.62 8.32 -24.74
N SER A 617 7.47 9.24 -23.79
CA SER A 617 6.37 9.25 -22.81
C SER A 617 5.01 9.28 -23.51
N ARG A 618 4.88 10.14 -24.53
CA ARG A 618 3.66 10.19 -25.35
C ARG A 618 3.43 8.87 -26.07
N ARG A 619 4.46 8.24 -26.65
CA ARG A 619 4.35 6.92 -27.31
C ARG A 619 3.84 5.86 -26.34
N LEU A 620 4.38 5.83 -25.12
CA LEU A 620 3.92 4.91 -24.09
C LEU A 620 2.45 5.14 -23.75
N MET A 621 2.02 6.40 -23.60
CA MET A 621 0.61 6.74 -23.43
C MET A 621 -0.25 6.32 -24.62
N MET A 622 0.24 6.35 -25.86
CA MET A 622 -0.51 5.86 -27.03
C MET A 622 -0.74 4.34 -26.99
N MET A 623 0.16 3.59 -26.37
CA MET A 623 0.08 2.13 -26.24
C MET A 623 -0.83 1.68 -25.08
N MET A 624 -1.21 2.58 -24.18
CA MET A 624 -2.10 2.24 -23.06
C MET A 624 -3.53 1.96 -23.56
N PRO A 625 -4.17 0.87 -23.10
CA PRO A 625 -5.56 0.57 -23.42
C PRO A 625 -6.50 1.74 -23.03
N GLY A 626 -7.35 2.17 -23.97
CA GLY A 626 -8.30 3.26 -23.76
C GLY A 626 -7.72 4.69 -23.91
N SER A 627 -6.46 4.82 -24.32
CA SER A 627 -5.83 6.13 -24.54
C SER A 627 -6.41 6.87 -25.74
N LYS A 628 -6.80 8.13 -25.54
CA LYS A 628 -7.25 9.04 -26.61
C LYS A 628 -6.13 9.49 -27.54
N LEU A 629 -4.87 9.20 -27.20
CA LEU A 629 -3.69 9.56 -28.00
C LEU A 629 -3.36 8.50 -29.07
N SER A 630 -4.02 7.34 -29.03
CA SER A 630 -3.79 6.25 -29.98
C SER A 630 -3.99 6.70 -31.44
N GLY A 631 -3.01 6.41 -32.29
CA GLY A 631 -3.02 6.76 -33.72
C GLY A 631 -2.60 8.20 -34.07
N MET A 632 -2.27 9.05 -33.09
CA MET A 632 -1.74 10.38 -33.39
C MET A 632 -0.28 10.32 -33.88
N PRO A 633 0.15 11.22 -34.80
CA PRO A 633 1.54 11.28 -35.22
C PRO A 633 2.45 11.75 -34.08
N ILE A 634 3.69 11.27 -34.08
CA ILE A 634 4.73 11.75 -33.16
C ILE A 634 5.03 13.22 -33.49
N PRO A 635 5.18 14.10 -32.48
CA PRO A 635 5.56 15.50 -32.71
C PRO A 635 6.87 15.63 -33.51
N PRO A 636 7.11 16.77 -34.19
CA PRO A 636 8.36 17.01 -34.89
C PRO A 636 9.55 17.08 -33.93
N GLN A 637 10.64 16.39 -34.27
CA GLN A 637 11.79 16.15 -33.39
C GLN A 637 12.87 17.22 -33.52
N ARG A 638 13.70 17.36 -32.48
CA ARG A 638 14.93 18.16 -32.54
C ARG A 638 16.07 17.27 -33.00
N LEU A 639 16.67 17.59 -34.15
CA LEU A 639 17.76 16.82 -34.75
C LEU A 639 19.10 17.53 -34.54
N GLU A 640 20.06 16.81 -34.00
CA GLU A 640 21.46 17.21 -33.94
C GLU A 640 22.25 16.52 -35.05
N ILE A 641 22.99 17.27 -35.87
CA ILE A 641 23.89 16.71 -36.90
C ILE A 641 25.35 16.86 -36.48
N ASN A 642 26.16 15.85 -36.80
CA ASN A 642 27.59 15.86 -36.55
C ASN A 642 28.35 16.30 -37.81
N THR A 643 28.78 17.56 -37.86
CA THR A 643 29.45 18.15 -39.03
C THR A 643 30.89 17.69 -39.22
N SER A 644 31.42 16.86 -38.32
CA SER A 644 32.70 16.17 -38.48
C SER A 644 32.55 14.73 -39.00
N HIS A 645 31.34 14.18 -38.99
CA HIS A 645 31.12 12.80 -39.40
C HIS A 645 31.24 12.65 -40.93
N ARG A 646 31.94 11.59 -41.38
CA ARG A 646 32.19 11.34 -42.82
C ARG A 646 30.92 11.33 -43.67
N VAL A 647 29.81 10.80 -43.14
CA VAL A 647 28.52 10.82 -43.83
C VAL A 647 28.00 12.24 -44.03
N ILE A 648 28.09 13.12 -43.03
CA ILE A 648 27.59 14.50 -43.14
C ILE A 648 28.51 15.35 -44.03
N VAL A 649 29.83 15.16 -43.93
CA VAL A 649 30.81 15.80 -44.82
C VAL A 649 30.59 15.36 -46.27
N GLY A 650 30.38 14.06 -46.50
CA GLY A 650 30.03 13.50 -47.81
C GLY A 650 28.70 14.03 -48.33
N LEU A 651 27.70 14.16 -47.46
CA LEU A 651 26.38 14.67 -47.78
C LEU A 651 26.41 16.15 -48.20
N ASN A 652 27.27 16.97 -47.59
CA ASN A 652 27.48 18.36 -48.00
C ASN A 652 28.05 18.47 -49.43
N ARG A 653 28.83 17.49 -49.89
CA ARG A 653 29.28 17.41 -51.30
C ARG A 653 28.16 16.86 -52.19
N LEU A 654 27.51 15.79 -51.76
CA LEU A 654 26.47 15.09 -52.53
C LEU A 654 25.26 15.98 -52.80
N ARG A 655 24.88 16.87 -51.88
CA ARG A 655 23.77 17.82 -52.10
C ARG A 655 24.01 18.78 -53.26
N LYS A 656 25.29 19.03 -53.62
CA LYS A 656 25.69 19.91 -54.74
C LYS A 656 25.73 19.14 -56.07
N THR A 657 26.05 17.85 -56.05
CA THR A 657 26.26 17.04 -57.27
C THR A 657 25.09 16.12 -57.64
N LYS A 658 24.46 15.48 -56.65
CA LYS A 658 23.33 14.53 -56.82
C LYS A 658 22.24 14.81 -55.76
N PRO A 659 21.48 15.92 -55.89
CA PRO A 659 20.59 16.41 -54.84
C PRO A 659 19.49 15.41 -54.45
N GLU A 660 18.95 14.64 -55.39
CA GLU A 660 17.89 13.65 -55.10
C GLU A 660 18.41 12.48 -54.25
N ILE A 661 19.62 11.99 -54.53
CA ILE A 661 20.26 10.96 -53.70
C ILE A 661 20.59 11.53 -52.32
N ALA A 662 21.09 12.78 -52.25
CA ALA A 662 21.37 13.44 -50.98
C ALA A 662 20.13 13.54 -50.08
N LYS A 663 18.95 13.86 -50.64
CA LYS A 663 17.70 13.88 -49.86
C LYS A 663 17.34 12.50 -49.29
N GLU A 664 17.48 11.43 -50.07
CA GLU A 664 17.22 10.07 -49.61
C GLU A 664 18.20 9.64 -48.52
N VAL A 665 19.50 9.96 -48.66
CA VAL A 665 20.52 9.70 -47.64
C VAL A 665 20.22 10.48 -46.36
N MET A 666 19.88 11.78 -46.46
CA MET A 666 19.54 12.57 -45.28
C MET A 666 18.30 12.03 -44.59
N ARG A 667 17.30 11.58 -45.35
CA ARG A 667 16.12 10.94 -44.79
C ARG A 667 16.48 9.66 -44.04
N GLN A 668 17.36 8.83 -44.60
CA GLN A 668 17.85 7.62 -43.93
C GLN A 668 18.64 7.94 -42.66
N VAL A 669 19.47 8.99 -42.66
CA VAL A 669 20.19 9.47 -41.47
C VAL A 669 19.19 9.86 -40.37
N TYR A 670 18.11 10.55 -40.72
CA TYR A 670 17.05 10.89 -39.78
C TYR A 670 16.33 9.64 -39.23
N ASP A 671 16.02 8.66 -40.07
CA ASP A 671 15.37 7.43 -39.60
C ASP A 671 16.29 6.60 -38.68
N ASN A 672 17.60 6.58 -38.96
CA ASN A 672 18.58 5.95 -38.08
C ASN A 672 18.63 6.63 -36.71
N ALA A 673 18.49 7.96 -36.66
CA ALA A 673 18.37 8.71 -35.41
C ALA A 673 17.07 8.38 -34.67
N LEU A 674 15.94 8.20 -35.38
CA LEU A 674 14.67 7.73 -34.80
C LEU A 674 14.77 6.30 -34.23
N ILE A 675 15.50 5.41 -34.90
CA ILE A 675 15.75 4.04 -34.41
C ILE A 675 16.55 4.10 -33.11
N SER A 676 17.64 4.87 -33.11
CA SER A 676 18.52 5.01 -31.94
C SER A 676 17.78 5.59 -30.73
N ALA A 677 16.84 6.50 -30.98
CA ALA A 677 15.96 7.12 -29.99
C ALA A 677 14.73 6.27 -29.59
N GLY A 678 14.58 5.05 -30.13
CA GLY A 678 13.42 4.19 -29.85
C GLY A 678 12.07 4.75 -30.32
N LEU A 679 12.06 5.72 -31.23
CA LEU A 679 10.85 6.43 -31.69
C LEU A 679 10.28 5.89 -33.00
N LEU A 680 11.00 5.02 -33.71
CA LEU A 680 10.50 4.46 -34.96
C LEU A 680 9.25 3.60 -34.71
N GLN A 681 8.14 3.94 -35.37
CA GLN A 681 6.88 3.23 -35.23
C GLN A 681 6.82 1.93 -36.03
N ASP A 682 7.12 2.00 -37.33
CA ASP A 682 7.07 0.85 -38.23
C ASP A 682 8.36 0.76 -39.06
N PRO A 683 9.23 -0.24 -38.79
CA PRO A 683 10.49 -0.40 -39.51
C PRO A 683 10.32 -0.72 -41.00
N ARG A 684 9.16 -1.23 -41.41
CA ARG A 684 8.89 -1.57 -42.82
C ARG A 684 8.88 -0.33 -43.72
N THR A 685 8.59 0.84 -43.16
CA THR A 685 8.57 2.12 -43.88
C THR A 685 9.94 2.54 -44.41
N ILE A 686 11.02 1.98 -43.85
CA ILE A 686 12.41 2.30 -44.22
C ILE A 686 12.90 1.41 -45.36
N ILE A 687 12.44 0.16 -45.42
CA ILE A 687 13.00 -0.91 -46.28
C ILE A 687 13.10 -0.49 -47.75
N ARG A 688 12.03 0.09 -48.31
CA ARG A 688 12.02 0.51 -49.73
C ARG A 688 13.10 1.56 -50.03
N ARG A 689 13.28 2.55 -49.14
CA ARG A 689 14.30 3.59 -49.31
C ARG A 689 15.70 3.02 -49.13
N LEU A 690 15.88 2.15 -48.14
CA LEU A 690 17.16 1.47 -47.92
C LEU A 690 17.57 0.64 -49.13
N ASN A 691 16.64 -0.13 -49.73
CA ASN A 691 16.90 -0.88 -50.96
C ASN A 691 17.32 0.01 -52.12
N LYS A 692 16.61 1.14 -52.34
CA LYS A 692 16.97 2.13 -53.37
C LYS A 692 18.35 2.75 -53.11
N LEU A 693 18.73 2.99 -51.86
CA LEU A 693 20.08 3.46 -51.51
C LEU A 693 21.13 2.39 -51.80
N MET A 694 20.84 1.11 -51.52
CA MET A 694 21.74 0.00 -51.86
C MET A 694 21.90 -0.17 -53.38
N GLU A 695 20.81 -0.07 -54.15
CA GLU A 695 20.85 -0.08 -55.62
C GLU A 695 21.79 1.00 -56.16
N ASN A 696 21.66 2.25 -55.68
CA ASN A 696 22.54 3.35 -56.08
C ASN A 696 24.03 3.09 -55.76
N VAL A 697 24.34 2.40 -54.66
CA VAL A 697 25.73 2.06 -54.29
C VAL A 697 26.28 0.98 -55.22
N VAL A 698 25.47 -0.04 -55.54
CA VAL A 698 25.87 -1.11 -56.47
C VAL A 698 26.07 -0.56 -57.89
N GLU A 699 25.18 0.30 -58.37
CA GLU A 699 25.28 0.91 -59.71
C GLU A 699 26.45 1.89 -59.84
N ALA A 700 26.82 2.60 -58.75
CA ALA A 700 27.98 3.49 -58.73
C ALA A 700 29.29 2.70 -58.93
N ASN A 701 29.42 1.52 -58.33
CA ASN A 701 30.56 0.63 -58.56
C ASN A 701 30.58 0.08 -59.99
N ASP A 702 29.42 -0.29 -60.54
CA ASP A 702 29.34 -0.79 -61.93
C ASP A 702 29.71 0.28 -62.98
N THR A 703 29.50 1.55 -62.66
CA THR A 703 29.89 2.67 -63.54
C THR A 703 31.39 2.96 -63.45
N GLU A 704 32.00 2.90 -62.26
CA GLU A 704 33.46 3.03 -62.10
C GLU A 704 34.23 1.91 -62.82
N VAL A 705 33.78 0.64 -62.70
CA VAL A 705 34.39 -0.51 -63.39
C VAL A 705 34.28 -0.40 -64.92
N LYS A 706 33.17 0.15 -65.43
CA LYS A 706 32.97 0.40 -66.89
C LYS A 706 33.81 1.56 -67.41
N THR A 707 34.10 2.57 -66.59
CA THR A 707 35.02 3.65 -66.97
C THR A 707 36.47 3.17 -66.97
N GLU A 708 36.90 2.39 -65.97
CA GLU A 708 38.27 1.82 -65.92
C GLU A 708 38.55 0.90 -67.11
N THR A 709 37.62 0.00 -67.45
CA THR A 709 37.74 -0.87 -68.64
C THR A 709 37.74 -0.11 -69.97
N LYS A 710 37.06 1.04 -70.07
CA LYS A 710 37.14 1.92 -71.25
C LYS A 710 38.48 2.65 -71.35
N THR A 711 39.00 3.16 -70.24
CA THR A 711 40.34 3.80 -70.24
C THR A 711 41.47 2.81 -70.54
N GLU A 712 41.37 1.54 -70.13
CA GLU A 712 42.33 0.49 -70.50
C GLU A 712 42.23 0.06 -71.97
N THR A 713 41.06 0.18 -72.61
CA THR A 713 40.91 -0.08 -74.04
C THR A 713 41.30 1.11 -74.93
N GLU A 714 41.23 2.34 -74.42
CA GLU A 714 41.69 3.55 -75.14
C GLU A 714 43.20 3.81 -75.01
N THR A 715 43.89 3.24 -74.01
CA THR A 715 45.37 3.30 -73.91
C THR A 715 46.10 2.17 -74.65
N LYS A 716 45.37 1.23 -75.27
CA LYS A 716 45.93 0.09 -76.03
C LYS A 716 45.67 0.11 -77.54
N ASN A 717 45.18 1.23 -78.10
CA ASN A 717 45.03 1.41 -79.55
C ASN A 717 45.86 2.58 -80.08
#